data_AF-A0A2N5YUV9-F1
#
_entry.id   AF-A0A2N5YUV9-F1
#
_cell.length_a   1.000
_cell.length_b   1.000
_cell.length_c   1.000
_cell.angle_alpha   90.00
_cell.angle_beta   90.00
_cell.angle_gamma   90.00
#
_symmetry.space_group_name_H-M   'P 1'
#
loop_
_entity.id
_entity.type
_entity.pdbx_description
1 polymer ?
#
loop_
_entity_poly.entity_id
_entity_poly.type
_entity_poly.pdbx_seq_one_letter_code
_entity_poly.pdbx_strand_id
1 'polypeptide(L)'
;MKANLITEYLSENEVSDKFTSIGITLTADQTSIVEAEIDFRNSLEHQQNYETLNDYLLANTSMNQTQYEKAVVFDKIVEVSGGSHDLSVAVLTDKTWTSIDDIIANADDLTTVITSNSISLPEEYTTAEEYKDGIKKELELRHTSPYLKNEIVKPGNTTFLVSTKISKFITNNYDFQFGENHAMATLLDPNIDWTDISTEEREQLQTDLQKAEQLYKLTPDKSKSTVMEALWDLDLCYSYKISRKGKTAFKNAVSDELGSGTDITDEDIDQIFAKASKIANASLLTILDLGIGIDQSPTPVTPSYSFDSEAEYGTMPTLNEMFGSQDYFEYPKCRTLFSQSAYLADLLNFLADSADANINELFLRRPDIEYILLNCTNTENVLPHIDLVNEILEKKVIDLYEGDVPSESLLQTTWTNEELAAYPENLQHTKDAYEFLTTCELPWSLPFNLWLEEYRSYLSNLGISRERIINLFTHGTGSDIPLANENNYESLGLTNSDVSIITTSESGTSISDRYNGTTPTGNVKEFIDLTSISYEHLNELLDSYFINPVNVNDNRYYLYTIPGYDNDPNTTEQPGTLESTYIMNDDQPEDTNPQPSPAESFYDRLHRFERLRKKLDIKVFELDLIMQYLDFSDLTSANIIKISDVIKLKAEYGLKLEETLLLFGDFIPSISYNDYINLYDYLFLKKTEEYDLKESFQELINGETPTNTNFTFSNFLTFLPFISGIKITEEQYLSIID
;
A
#
# COMPACT_ATOMS: atom_id res chain seq x y z
N MET A 1 55.66 -28.23 56.22
CA MET A 1 55.07 -27.76 54.94
C MET A 1 55.01 -26.24 54.90
N LYS A 2 54.32 -25.56 55.85
CA LYS A 2 54.31 -24.08 55.98
C LYS A 2 55.71 -23.43 56.00
N ALA A 3 56.66 -23.97 56.75
CA ALA A 3 58.05 -23.45 56.79
C ALA A 3 58.86 -23.64 55.49
N ASN A 4 58.57 -24.65 54.67
CA ASN A 4 59.26 -24.85 53.39
C ASN A 4 58.71 -23.91 52.31
N LEU A 5 57.39 -23.68 52.31
CA LEU A 5 56.73 -22.67 51.46
C LEU A 5 57.23 -21.26 51.76
N ILE A 6 57.38 -20.90 53.04
CA ILE A 6 57.96 -19.59 53.43
C ILE A 6 59.38 -19.41 52.87
N THR A 7 60.20 -20.47 52.79
CA THR A 7 61.58 -20.40 52.27
C THR A 7 61.63 -20.29 50.74
N GLU A 8 60.64 -20.87 50.04
CA GLU A 8 60.47 -20.80 48.58
C GLU A 8 59.93 -19.41 48.17
N TYR A 9 58.92 -18.90 48.89
CA TYR A 9 58.32 -17.58 48.64
C TYR A 9 59.20 -16.40 49.08
N LEU A 10 60.04 -16.54 50.11
CA LEU A 10 61.05 -15.51 50.46
C LEU A 10 62.10 -15.32 49.34
N SER A 11 62.17 -16.21 48.34
CA SER A 11 63.04 -16.07 47.17
C SER A 11 62.36 -15.44 45.94
N GLU A 12 61.03 -15.35 45.93
CA GLU A 12 60.23 -14.62 44.93
C GLU A 12 59.89 -13.22 45.47
N ASN A 13 60.79 -12.25 45.23
CA ASN A 13 60.68 -10.87 45.73
C ASN A 13 59.51 -10.04 45.16
N GLU A 14 58.65 -10.57 44.30
CA GLU A 14 57.69 -9.79 43.50
C GLU A 14 56.68 -8.97 44.33
N VAL A 15 56.16 -9.53 45.43
CA VAL A 15 55.20 -8.82 46.31
C VAL A 15 55.89 -7.70 47.10
N SER A 16 57.09 -7.97 47.61
CA SER A 16 57.90 -6.97 48.31
C SER A 16 58.34 -5.86 47.35
N ASP A 17 58.71 -6.21 46.12
CA ASP A 17 59.17 -5.28 45.09
C ASP A 17 58.01 -4.39 44.59
N LYS A 18 56.80 -4.92 44.44
CA LYS A 18 55.58 -4.13 44.17
C LYS A 18 55.36 -3.06 45.24
N PHE A 19 55.22 -3.43 46.51
CA PHE A 19 54.92 -2.45 47.57
C PHE A 19 56.07 -1.47 47.84
N THR A 20 57.31 -1.92 47.67
CA THR A 20 58.51 -1.06 47.81
C THR A 20 58.59 -0.04 46.68
N SER A 21 58.31 -0.44 45.43
CA SER A 21 58.38 0.45 44.25
C SER A 21 57.34 1.58 44.26
N ILE A 22 56.21 1.38 44.95
CA ILE A 22 55.15 2.40 45.12
C ILE A 22 55.22 3.15 46.46
N GLY A 23 56.32 2.98 47.22
CA GLY A 23 56.57 3.70 48.46
C GLY A 23 55.63 3.33 49.62
N ILE A 24 55.03 2.13 49.58
CA ILE A 24 54.18 1.63 50.67
C ILE A 24 55.06 0.88 51.67
N THR A 25 55.18 1.44 52.88
CA THR A 25 55.71 0.69 54.04
C THR A 25 54.55 -0.01 54.73
N LEU A 26 54.44 -1.33 54.52
CA LEU A 26 53.48 -2.17 55.22
C LEU A 26 53.85 -2.23 56.72
N THR A 27 52.85 -2.28 57.60
CA THR A 27 53.05 -2.29 59.06
C THR A 27 53.58 -3.62 59.60
N ALA A 28 53.49 -4.67 58.78
CA ALA A 28 53.92 -6.03 59.08
C ALA A 28 55.33 -6.32 58.53
N ASP A 29 56.07 -7.26 59.17
CA ASP A 29 57.39 -7.68 58.66
C ASP A 29 57.26 -8.51 57.36
N GLN A 30 58.35 -8.64 56.59
CA GLN A 30 58.35 -9.38 55.31
C GLN A 30 57.80 -10.82 55.45
N THR A 31 58.04 -11.45 56.60
CA THR A 31 57.52 -12.80 56.91
C THR A 31 56.00 -12.81 57.01
N SER A 32 55.40 -11.81 57.66
CA SER A 32 53.95 -11.68 57.85
C SER A 32 53.20 -11.40 56.54
N ILE A 33 53.82 -10.70 55.59
CA ILE A 33 53.23 -10.42 54.26
C ILE A 33 53.18 -11.71 53.43
N VAL A 34 54.26 -12.50 53.45
CA VAL A 34 54.31 -13.81 52.79
C VAL A 34 53.30 -14.79 53.43
N GLU A 35 53.13 -14.73 54.76
CA GLU A 35 52.10 -15.52 55.44
C GLU A 35 50.68 -15.11 55.05
N ALA A 36 50.40 -13.80 54.94
CA ALA A 36 49.11 -13.29 54.48
C ALA A 36 48.79 -13.72 53.04
N GLU A 37 49.78 -13.69 52.14
CA GLU A 37 49.63 -14.17 50.75
C GLU A 37 49.36 -15.68 50.68
N ILE A 38 50.10 -16.47 51.47
CA ILE A 38 49.88 -17.91 51.56
C ILE A 38 48.49 -18.20 52.12
N ASP A 39 48.04 -17.47 53.15
CA ASP A 39 46.73 -17.67 53.76
C ASP A 39 45.60 -17.24 52.79
N PHE A 40 45.75 -16.15 52.03
CA PHE A 40 44.84 -15.74 50.96
C PHE A 40 44.73 -16.80 49.85
N ARG A 41 45.87 -17.27 49.29
CA ARG A 41 45.89 -18.30 48.23
C ARG A 41 45.28 -19.64 48.67
N ASN A 42 45.29 -19.93 49.96
CA ASN A 42 44.72 -21.17 50.51
C ASN A 42 43.27 -21.02 50.99
N SER A 43 42.67 -19.83 50.95
CA SER A 43 41.28 -19.59 51.33
C SER A 43 40.35 -19.74 50.12
N LEU A 44 39.57 -20.83 50.09
CA LEU A 44 38.53 -21.04 49.06
C LEU A 44 37.41 -19.98 49.15
N GLU A 45 37.14 -19.47 50.34
CA GLU A 45 36.05 -18.51 50.59
C GLU A 45 36.37 -17.14 49.98
N HIS A 46 37.61 -16.65 50.17
CA HIS A 46 38.06 -15.40 49.54
C HIS A 46 38.12 -15.54 48.00
N GLN A 47 38.50 -16.72 47.48
CA GLN A 47 38.50 -16.99 46.04
C GLN A 47 37.08 -17.07 45.44
N GLN A 48 36.09 -17.57 46.20
CA GLN A 48 34.70 -17.62 45.76
C GLN A 48 34.01 -16.25 45.82
N ASN A 49 34.47 -15.37 46.72
CA ASN A 49 33.96 -14.00 46.85
C ASN A 49 34.68 -12.97 45.97
N TYR A 50 35.58 -13.40 45.09
CA TYR A 50 36.37 -12.52 44.20
C TYR A 50 37.20 -11.45 44.94
N GLU A 51 37.55 -11.67 46.21
CA GLU A 51 38.37 -10.73 46.97
C GLU A 51 39.82 -10.73 46.44
N THR A 52 40.43 -9.55 46.32
CA THR A 52 41.83 -9.40 45.91
C THR A 52 42.77 -9.47 47.12
N LEU A 53 44.07 -9.68 46.86
CA LEU A 53 45.08 -9.59 47.91
C LEU A 53 45.06 -8.23 48.63
N ASN A 54 44.78 -7.14 47.91
CA ASN A 54 44.69 -5.81 48.51
C ASN A 54 43.49 -5.71 49.47
N ASP A 55 42.34 -6.29 49.11
CA ASP A 55 41.15 -6.35 49.98
C ASP A 55 41.44 -7.09 51.27
N TYR A 56 42.13 -8.24 51.16
CA TYR A 56 42.55 -9.03 52.31
C TYR A 56 43.54 -8.29 53.21
N LEU A 57 44.49 -7.53 52.65
CA LEU A 57 45.46 -6.74 53.40
C LEU A 57 44.82 -5.53 54.11
N LEU A 58 43.80 -4.91 53.50
CA LEU A 58 43.01 -3.85 54.11
C LEU A 58 42.15 -4.39 55.26
N ALA A 59 41.43 -5.50 55.04
CA ALA A 59 40.60 -6.15 56.05
C ALA A 59 41.39 -6.59 57.29
N ASN A 60 42.64 -7.02 57.09
CA ASN A 60 43.54 -7.43 58.18
C ASN A 60 44.35 -6.28 58.78
N THR A 61 44.07 -5.02 58.44
CA THR A 61 44.75 -3.80 58.95
C THR A 61 46.26 -3.72 58.67
N SER A 62 46.77 -4.57 57.79
CA SER A 62 48.16 -4.56 57.31
C SER A 62 48.43 -3.39 56.35
N MET A 63 47.37 -2.79 55.81
CA MET A 63 47.37 -1.67 54.89
C MET A 63 46.30 -0.64 55.31
N ASN A 64 46.57 0.65 55.14
CA ASN A 64 45.57 1.71 55.32
C ASN A 64 44.85 2.07 54.01
N GLN A 65 43.75 2.81 54.09
CA GLN A 65 42.92 3.16 52.93
C GLN A 65 43.71 3.85 51.80
N THR A 66 44.60 4.79 52.11
CA THR A 66 45.42 5.48 51.11
C THR A 66 46.45 4.55 50.45
N GLN A 67 46.98 3.58 51.20
CA GLN A 67 47.87 2.56 50.66
C GLN A 67 47.10 1.58 49.76
N TYR A 68 45.86 1.24 50.13
CA TYR A 68 44.98 0.40 49.34
C TYR A 68 44.63 1.04 48.00
N GLU A 69 44.21 2.31 47.99
CA GLU A 69 43.92 3.07 46.76
C GLU A 69 45.12 3.08 45.79
N LYS A 70 46.34 3.30 46.32
CA LYS A 70 47.57 3.23 45.51
C LYS A 70 47.83 1.83 44.94
N ALA A 71 47.59 0.79 45.73
CA ALA A 71 47.77 -0.59 45.29
C ALA A 71 46.75 -1.00 44.22
N VAL A 72 45.50 -0.53 44.35
CA VAL A 72 44.44 -0.75 43.35
C VAL A 72 44.79 -0.07 42.03
N VAL A 73 45.17 1.22 42.06
CA VAL A 73 45.60 1.93 40.85
C VAL A 73 46.81 1.26 40.22
N PHE A 74 47.73 0.76 41.04
CA PHE A 74 48.88 0.02 40.53
C PHE A 74 48.45 -1.21 39.72
N ASP A 75 47.67 -2.08 40.34
CA ASP A 75 47.24 -3.33 39.70
C ASP A 75 46.42 -3.08 38.44
N LYS A 76 45.56 -2.05 38.47
CA LYS A 76 44.74 -1.69 37.31
C LYS A 76 45.53 -1.15 36.15
N ILE A 77 46.54 -0.30 36.37
CA ILE A 77 47.42 0.17 35.29
C ILE A 77 48.24 -0.98 34.72
N VAL A 78 48.79 -1.85 35.55
CA VAL A 78 49.53 -3.05 35.10
C VAL A 78 48.63 -3.95 34.23
N GLU A 79 47.38 -4.15 34.66
CA GLU A 79 46.39 -4.96 33.95
C GLU A 79 46.12 -4.45 32.53
N VAL A 80 45.88 -3.15 32.36
CA VAL A 80 45.49 -2.55 31.06
C VAL A 80 46.67 -2.15 30.17
N SER A 81 47.89 -2.15 30.71
CA SER A 81 49.11 -1.76 29.98
C SER A 81 49.90 -2.95 29.44
N GLY A 82 49.35 -4.16 29.49
CA GLY A 82 50.07 -5.37 29.06
C GLY A 82 51.22 -5.74 30.02
N GLY A 83 51.11 -5.38 31.31
CA GLY A 83 52.07 -5.75 32.35
C GLY A 83 53.14 -4.70 32.68
N SER A 84 52.99 -3.44 32.26
CA SER A 84 54.00 -2.41 32.47
C SER A 84 54.03 -1.89 33.91
N HIS A 85 54.95 -2.43 34.70
CA HIS A 85 55.19 -2.00 36.08
C HIS A 85 55.72 -0.57 36.15
N ASP A 86 56.63 -0.20 35.23
CA ASP A 86 57.23 1.14 35.18
C ASP A 86 56.18 2.23 34.91
N LEU A 87 55.21 1.97 34.01
CA LEU A 87 54.12 2.90 33.76
C LEU A 87 53.27 3.11 35.02
N SER A 88 52.99 2.03 35.73
CA SER A 88 52.21 2.06 36.95
C SER A 88 52.88 2.86 38.07
N VAL A 89 54.20 2.74 38.24
CA VAL A 89 54.97 3.55 39.20
C VAL A 89 54.99 5.02 38.78
N ALA A 90 55.16 5.31 37.48
CA ALA A 90 55.15 6.67 36.95
C ALA A 90 53.79 7.36 37.17
N VAL A 91 52.68 6.66 36.94
CA VAL A 91 51.32 7.16 37.21
C VAL A 91 51.15 7.56 38.68
N LEU A 92 51.57 6.70 39.61
CA LEU A 92 51.46 6.98 41.05
C LEU A 92 52.39 8.10 41.54
N THR A 93 53.42 8.43 40.76
CA THR A 93 54.35 9.52 41.05
C THR A 93 53.83 10.86 40.52
N ASP A 94 53.29 10.86 39.31
CA ASP A 94 52.89 12.07 38.58
C ASP A 94 51.43 12.48 38.83
N LYS A 95 50.58 11.54 39.27
CA LYS A 95 49.13 11.71 39.40
C LYS A 95 48.63 11.30 40.79
N THR A 96 47.47 11.83 41.17
CA THR A 96 46.79 11.54 42.44
C THR A 96 45.56 10.67 42.23
N TRP A 97 45.63 9.70 41.32
CA TRP A 97 44.53 8.78 41.05
C TRP A 97 44.36 7.79 42.21
N THR A 98 43.10 7.46 42.53
CA THR A 98 42.74 6.59 43.66
C THR A 98 41.85 5.41 43.26
N SER A 99 41.22 5.48 42.10
CA SER A 99 40.24 4.50 41.63
C SER A 99 40.35 4.22 40.14
N ILE A 100 39.63 3.21 39.66
CA ILE A 100 39.48 2.93 38.22
C ILE A 100 38.77 4.08 37.48
N ASP A 101 37.82 4.75 38.14
CA ASP A 101 37.13 5.92 37.58
C ASP A 101 38.12 7.07 37.33
N ASP A 102 39.07 7.31 38.24
CA ASP A 102 40.11 8.33 38.05
C ASP A 102 41.04 7.99 36.87
N ILE A 103 41.39 6.72 36.70
CA ILE A 103 42.21 6.24 35.58
C ILE A 103 41.48 6.51 34.25
N ILE A 104 40.20 6.15 34.16
CA ILE A 104 39.40 6.30 32.95
C ILE A 104 39.19 7.78 32.62
N ALA A 105 38.74 8.58 33.59
CA ALA A 105 38.44 9.99 33.40
C ALA A 105 39.66 10.81 32.93
N ASN A 106 40.87 10.38 33.30
CA ASN A 106 42.13 11.06 33.00
C ASN A 106 43.05 10.23 32.08
N ALA A 107 42.54 9.23 31.38
CA ALA A 107 43.37 8.34 30.54
C ALA A 107 44.15 9.09 29.44
N ASP A 108 43.64 10.25 28.99
CA ASP A 108 44.30 11.10 28.01
C ASP A 108 45.63 11.70 28.53
N ASP A 109 45.81 11.78 29.86
CA ASP A 109 47.07 12.24 30.47
C ASP A 109 48.21 11.21 30.34
N LEU A 110 47.92 9.93 30.04
CA LEU A 110 48.92 8.87 29.97
C LEU A 110 49.99 9.14 28.91
N THR A 111 49.68 9.81 27.79
CA THR A 111 50.68 10.21 26.80
C THR A 111 51.78 11.07 27.44
N THR A 112 51.40 11.98 28.34
CA THR A 112 52.34 12.85 29.05
C THR A 112 53.18 12.06 30.05
N VAL A 113 52.58 11.10 30.75
CA VAL A 113 53.28 10.24 31.72
C VAL A 113 54.30 9.33 31.01
N ILE A 114 53.89 8.69 29.92
CA ILE A 114 54.74 7.80 29.10
C ILE A 114 55.96 8.56 28.56
N THR A 115 55.74 9.74 27.99
CA THR A 115 56.80 10.55 27.38
C THR A 115 57.72 11.18 28.41
N SER A 116 57.19 11.70 29.52
CA SER A 116 57.98 12.39 30.56
C SER A 116 58.87 11.43 31.35
N ASN A 117 58.43 10.18 31.53
CA ASN A 117 59.17 9.17 32.28
C ASN A 117 59.98 8.20 31.38
N SER A 118 59.98 8.40 30.06
CA SER A 118 60.69 7.54 29.09
C SER A 118 60.35 6.05 29.22
N ILE A 119 59.06 5.74 29.36
CA ILE A 119 58.56 4.37 29.52
C ILE A 119 58.80 3.57 28.23
N SER A 120 59.28 2.33 28.37
CA SER A 120 59.46 1.43 27.22
C SER A 120 58.11 1.01 26.64
N LEU A 121 57.97 1.13 25.31
CA LEU A 121 56.76 0.74 24.59
C LEU A 121 56.78 -0.76 24.29
N PRO A 122 55.64 -1.48 24.47
CA PRO A 122 55.50 -2.85 23.98
C PRO A 122 55.74 -2.93 22.46
N GLU A 123 56.18 -4.10 21.96
CA GLU A 123 56.54 -4.30 20.54
C GLU A 123 55.41 -3.97 19.55
N GLU A 124 54.15 -3.98 20.02
CA GLU A 124 52.94 -3.72 19.25
C GLU A 124 52.68 -2.23 18.98
N TYR A 125 53.34 -1.31 19.71
CA TYR A 125 53.09 0.12 19.62
C TYR A 125 54.34 0.89 19.20
N THR A 126 54.19 1.84 18.26
CA THR A 126 55.32 2.62 17.74
C THR A 126 55.40 4.02 18.35
N THR A 127 54.28 4.52 18.88
CA THR A 127 54.20 5.83 19.54
C THR A 127 53.54 5.76 20.91
N ALA A 128 53.84 6.73 21.78
CA ALA A 128 53.17 6.87 23.08
C ALA A 128 51.66 7.09 22.93
N GLU A 129 51.22 7.70 21.83
CA GLU A 129 49.81 7.95 21.53
C GLU A 129 49.08 6.64 21.19
N GLU A 130 49.68 5.81 20.32
CA GLU A 130 49.16 4.48 19.99
C GLU A 130 49.08 3.58 21.23
N TYR A 131 50.07 3.65 22.12
CA TYR A 131 50.07 2.87 23.35
C TYR A 131 48.98 3.34 24.33
N LYS A 132 48.78 4.65 24.47
CA LYS A 132 47.67 5.23 25.25
C LYS A 132 46.32 4.82 24.67
N ASP A 133 46.15 4.84 23.34
CA ASP A 133 44.91 4.37 22.69
C ASP A 133 44.68 2.87 22.91
N GLY A 134 45.75 2.05 22.88
CA GLY A 134 45.70 0.64 23.26
C GLY A 134 45.23 0.43 24.70
N ILE A 135 45.76 1.20 25.65
CA ILE A 135 45.34 1.18 27.06
C ILE A 135 43.86 1.58 27.20
N LYS A 136 43.40 2.63 26.49
CA LYS A 136 41.98 3.03 26.52
C LYS A 136 41.06 1.93 26.00
N LYS A 137 41.49 1.20 24.97
CA LYS A 137 40.75 0.05 24.45
C LYS A 137 40.67 -1.11 25.45
N GLU A 138 41.76 -1.40 26.16
CA GLU A 138 41.76 -2.40 27.24
C GLU A 138 40.89 -1.96 28.44
N LEU A 139 40.88 -0.66 28.77
CA LEU A 139 39.99 -0.09 29.79
C LEU A 139 38.51 -0.27 29.41
N GLU A 140 38.14 -0.01 28.16
CA GLU A 140 36.77 -0.23 27.67
C GLU A 140 36.37 -1.70 27.73
N LEU A 141 37.25 -2.62 27.32
CA LEU A 141 36.97 -4.06 27.28
C LEU A 141 36.87 -4.71 28.66
N ARG A 142 37.75 -4.33 29.60
CA ARG A 142 37.83 -4.95 30.94
C ARG A 142 36.97 -4.25 31.97
N HIS A 143 36.71 -2.95 31.78
CA HIS A 143 35.98 -2.09 32.70
C HIS A 143 34.84 -1.36 32.00
N THR A 144 34.02 -2.11 31.27
CA THR A 144 33.00 -1.57 30.36
C THR A 144 31.96 -0.68 31.04
N SER A 145 31.46 -1.05 32.23
CA SER A 145 30.46 -0.24 32.95
C SER A 145 31.05 1.07 33.51
N PRO A 146 32.19 1.04 34.23
CA PRO A 146 32.90 2.27 34.62
C PRO A 146 33.31 3.13 33.42
N TYR A 147 33.73 2.53 32.32
CA TYR A 147 34.15 3.24 31.11
C TYR A 147 32.98 4.00 30.48
N LEU A 148 31.85 3.30 30.25
CA LEU A 148 30.64 3.93 29.71
C LEU A 148 30.13 5.06 30.63
N LYS A 149 30.11 4.83 31.94
CA LYS A 149 29.73 5.85 32.93
C LYS A 149 30.55 7.13 32.77
N ASN A 150 31.87 7.01 32.72
CA ASN A 150 32.78 8.16 32.58
C ASN A 150 32.68 8.85 31.22
N GLU A 151 32.44 8.10 30.14
CA GLU A 151 32.19 8.68 28.82
C GLU A 151 30.88 9.50 28.79
N ILE A 152 29.85 9.08 29.53
CA ILE A 152 28.56 9.80 29.65
C ILE A 152 28.67 11.11 30.43
N VAL A 153 29.53 11.16 31.46
CA VAL A 153 29.72 12.38 32.27
C VAL A 153 30.85 13.27 31.76
N LYS A 154 31.56 12.88 30.69
CA LYS A 154 32.72 13.60 30.16
C LYS A 154 32.37 15.04 29.76
N PRO A 155 33.04 16.07 30.29
CA PRO A 155 32.75 17.46 29.96
C PRO A 155 32.97 17.77 28.47
N GLY A 156 31.97 18.41 27.84
CA GLY A 156 32.03 18.81 26.43
C GLY A 156 31.67 17.73 25.41
N ASN A 157 31.27 16.54 25.88
CA ASN A 157 30.69 15.51 25.04
C ASN A 157 29.23 15.90 24.67
N THR A 158 28.86 15.86 23.39
CA THR A 158 27.54 16.34 22.88
C THR A 158 26.66 15.21 22.34
N THR A 159 27.02 13.97 22.63
CA THR A 159 26.41 12.73 22.11
C THR A 159 25.10 12.39 22.81
N PHE A 160 24.28 11.52 22.22
CA PHE A 160 22.96 11.21 22.77
C PHE A 160 23.03 10.61 24.19
N LEU A 161 24.00 9.73 24.48
CA LEU A 161 24.15 9.14 25.82
C LEU A 161 24.41 10.21 26.90
N VAL A 162 24.92 11.37 26.48
CA VAL A 162 25.17 12.58 27.27
C VAL A 162 23.96 13.54 27.23
N SER A 163 22.83 13.12 26.65
CA SER A 163 21.57 13.87 26.75
C SER A 163 21.40 14.31 28.19
N THR A 164 21.14 15.61 28.37
CA THR A 164 21.36 16.32 29.64
C THR A 164 20.73 15.69 30.87
N LYS A 165 19.80 14.73 30.73
CA LYS A 165 19.10 14.05 31.82
C LYS A 165 19.86 12.82 32.35
N ILE A 166 20.31 11.90 31.49
CA ILE A 166 21.08 10.71 31.93
C ILE A 166 22.41 11.16 32.54
N SER A 167 23.10 12.09 31.87
CA SER A 167 24.36 12.63 32.38
C SER A 167 24.19 13.33 33.74
N LYS A 168 23.14 14.13 33.93
CA LYS A 168 22.79 14.71 35.25
C LYS A 168 22.48 13.64 36.30
N PHE A 169 21.69 12.64 35.94
CA PHE A 169 21.33 11.54 36.85
C PHE A 169 22.56 10.79 37.34
N ILE A 170 23.46 10.40 36.43
CA ILE A 170 24.71 9.72 36.77
C ILE A 170 25.64 10.65 37.55
N THR A 171 25.66 11.95 37.25
CA THR A 171 26.46 12.93 38.01
C THR A 171 26.01 13.02 39.47
N ASN A 172 24.70 13.01 39.73
CA ASN A 172 24.15 13.03 41.09
C ASN A 172 24.28 11.68 41.80
N ASN A 173 24.23 10.57 41.04
CA ASN A 173 24.25 9.20 41.55
C ASN A 173 25.44 8.45 40.93
N TYR A 174 26.66 8.90 41.22
CA TYR A 174 27.89 8.45 40.55
C TYR A 174 28.25 6.98 40.77
N ASP A 175 27.64 6.34 41.78
CA ASP A 175 27.76 4.90 42.03
C ASP A 175 26.98 4.06 41.01
N PHE A 176 26.06 4.66 40.25
CA PHE A 176 25.26 3.95 39.25
C PHE A 176 26.12 3.45 38.08
N GLN A 177 25.99 2.16 37.77
CA GLN A 177 26.68 1.50 36.66
C GLN A 177 25.71 0.60 35.87
N PHE A 178 25.70 0.76 34.55
CA PHE A 178 24.96 -0.15 33.67
C PHE A 178 25.49 -1.58 33.80
N GLY A 179 24.60 -2.57 33.87
CA GLY A 179 24.98 -3.98 34.04
C GLY A 179 25.13 -4.42 35.49
N GLU A 180 25.46 -3.52 36.42
CA GLU A 180 25.43 -3.79 37.86
C GLU A 180 24.12 -3.34 38.50
N ASN A 181 23.60 -2.20 38.08
CA ASN A 181 22.33 -1.66 38.54
C ASN A 181 21.24 -1.83 37.47
N HIS A 182 20.03 -2.20 37.91
CA HIS A 182 18.84 -2.25 37.07
C HIS A 182 18.10 -0.92 37.08
N ALA A 183 17.80 -0.36 35.91
CA ALA A 183 17.20 0.97 35.80
C ALA A 183 15.93 1.12 36.65
N MET A 184 15.00 0.15 36.58
CA MET A 184 13.76 0.23 37.38
C MET A 184 13.99 0.09 38.88
N ALA A 185 14.89 -0.81 39.31
CA ALA A 185 15.18 -1.01 40.73
C ALA A 185 15.84 0.23 41.32
N THR A 186 16.76 0.85 40.58
CA THR A 186 17.43 2.09 40.97
C THR A 186 16.42 3.22 41.14
N LEU A 187 15.48 3.42 40.21
CA LEU A 187 14.51 4.52 40.31
C LEU A 187 13.51 4.36 41.48
N LEU A 188 13.38 3.15 42.02
CA LEU A 188 12.54 2.84 43.19
C LEU A 188 13.32 2.94 44.51
N ASP A 189 14.64 3.09 44.49
CA ASP A 189 15.45 3.21 45.70
C ASP A 189 15.17 4.57 46.40
N PRO A 190 14.77 4.56 47.69
CA PRO A 190 14.51 5.78 48.44
C PRO A 190 15.74 6.69 48.62
N ASN A 191 16.96 6.20 48.38
CA ASN A 191 18.20 6.95 48.54
C ASN A 191 18.68 7.68 47.27
N ILE A 192 17.93 7.59 46.15
CA ILE A 192 18.31 8.28 44.91
C ILE A 192 18.29 9.79 45.08
N ASP A 193 19.35 10.44 44.58
CA ASP A 193 19.44 11.89 44.49
C ASP A 193 18.78 12.40 43.19
N TRP A 194 17.68 13.12 43.36
CA TRP A 194 16.88 13.72 42.29
C TRP A 194 17.15 15.22 42.11
N THR A 195 18.23 15.76 42.67
CA THR A 195 18.59 17.18 42.55
C THR A 195 18.62 17.61 41.07
N ASP A 196 18.02 18.76 40.76
CA ASP A 196 17.92 19.29 39.39
C ASP A 196 17.19 18.39 38.34
N ILE A 197 16.33 17.45 38.80
CA ILE A 197 15.46 16.61 37.95
C ILE A 197 13.99 16.75 38.39
N SER A 198 13.17 17.40 37.55
CA SER A 198 11.73 17.61 37.79
C SER A 198 10.90 16.33 37.58
N THR A 199 9.65 16.29 38.08
CA THR A 199 8.78 15.11 37.99
C THR A 199 8.48 14.67 36.55
N GLU A 200 8.24 15.62 35.63
CA GLU A 200 8.02 15.32 34.21
C GLU A 200 9.30 14.77 33.54
N GLU A 201 10.48 15.23 33.98
CA GLU A 201 11.75 14.69 33.51
C GLU A 201 12.00 13.26 34.03
N ARG A 202 11.41 12.86 35.16
CA ARG A 202 11.56 11.51 35.72
C ARG A 202 10.90 10.43 34.88
N GLU A 203 9.69 10.68 34.35
CA GLU A 203 9.01 9.72 33.47
C GLU A 203 9.77 9.49 32.17
N GLN A 204 10.29 10.56 31.56
CA GLN A 204 11.13 10.46 30.38
C GLN A 204 12.47 9.78 30.70
N LEU A 205 13.13 10.16 31.81
CA LEU A 205 14.38 9.55 32.26
C LEU A 205 14.22 8.04 32.52
N GLN A 206 13.08 7.61 33.07
CA GLN A 206 12.78 6.19 33.25
C GLN A 206 12.82 5.45 31.91
N THR A 207 12.13 5.99 30.91
CA THR A 207 12.13 5.42 29.55
C THR A 207 13.54 5.41 28.96
N ASP A 208 14.29 6.50 29.15
CA ASP A 208 15.63 6.64 28.57
C ASP A 208 16.65 5.71 29.23
N LEU A 209 16.60 5.54 30.55
CA LEU A 209 17.44 4.59 31.28
C LEU A 209 17.13 3.14 30.90
N GLN A 210 15.86 2.79 30.69
CA GLN A 210 15.48 1.47 30.20
C GLN A 210 16.03 1.20 28.79
N LYS A 211 15.92 2.18 27.88
CA LYS A 211 16.53 2.11 26.54
C LYS A 211 18.04 1.92 26.62
N ALA A 212 18.73 2.70 27.47
CA ALA A 212 20.17 2.62 27.65
C ALA A 212 20.61 1.27 28.25
N GLU A 213 19.88 0.72 29.23
CA GLU A 213 20.14 -0.61 29.80
C GLU A 213 19.97 -1.72 28.75
N GLN A 214 18.94 -1.62 27.90
CA GLN A 214 18.73 -2.57 26.80
C GLN A 214 19.86 -2.51 25.77
N LEU A 215 20.25 -1.31 25.36
CA LEU A 215 21.38 -1.11 24.46
C LEU A 215 22.68 -1.67 25.06
N TYR A 216 22.96 -1.38 26.33
CA TYR A 216 24.13 -1.93 27.04
C TYR A 216 24.18 -3.47 26.98
N LYS A 217 23.03 -4.12 27.15
CA LYS A 217 22.90 -5.58 27.07
C LYS A 217 23.03 -6.10 25.64
N LEU A 218 22.70 -5.32 24.62
CA LEU A 218 22.69 -5.76 23.21
C LEU A 218 24.03 -5.57 22.51
N THR A 219 24.77 -4.52 22.86
CA THR A 219 26.02 -4.16 22.19
C THR A 219 27.21 -5.00 22.68
N PRO A 220 28.24 -5.19 21.84
CA PRO A 220 29.50 -5.80 22.28
C PRO A 220 30.22 -4.91 23.30
N ASP A 221 31.21 -5.47 23.99
CA ASP A 221 32.02 -4.72 24.97
C ASP A 221 33.04 -3.81 24.30
N LYS A 222 33.42 -4.13 23.06
CA LYS A 222 34.29 -3.30 22.22
C LYS A 222 33.51 -2.13 21.60
N SER A 223 34.04 -0.91 21.70
CA SER A 223 33.43 0.31 21.13
C SER A 223 31.95 0.47 21.54
N LYS A 224 31.63 0.07 22.77
CA LYS A 224 30.26 -0.07 23.27
C LYS A 224 29.52 1.27 23.19
N SER A 225 30.15 2.35 23.63
CA SER A 225 29.54 3.69 23.63
C SER A 225 29.15 4.15 22.23
N THR A 226 30.04 3.97 21.24
CA THR A 226 29.80 4.33 19.84
C THR A 226 28.67 3.52 19.21
N VAL A 227 28.63 2.21 19.46
CA VAL A 227 27.54 1.36 18.95
C VAL A 227 26.20 1.72 19.60
N MET A 228 26.20 1.96 20.92
CA MET A 228 25.00 2.37 21.64
C MET A 228 24.46 3.69 21.12
N GLU A 229 25.33 4.65 20.82
CA GLU A 229 24.96 5.93 20.22
C GLU A 229 24.33 5.76 18.84
N ALA A 230 24.97 5.02 17.93
CA ALA A 230 24.43 4.78 16.59
C ALA A 230 23.06 4.09 16.63
N LEU A 231 22.88 3.10 17.52
CA LEU A 231 21.58 2.44 17.68
C LEU A 231 20.53 3.35 18.31
N TRP A 232 20.95 4.28 19.17
CA TRP A 232 20.06 5.25 19.75
C TRP A 232 19.52 6.23 18.71
N ASP A 233 20.41 6.82 17.90
CA ASP A 233 20.03 7.84 16.93
C ASP A 233 19.11 7.29 15.84
N LEU A 234 19.20 5.98 15.57
CA LEU A 234 18.29 5.24 14.70
C LEU A 234 16.97 4.81 15.39
N ASP A 235 16.75 5.12 16.67
CA ASP A 235 15.64 4.66 17.53
C ASP A 235 15.50 3.11 17.59
N LEU A 236 16.64 2.42 17.53
CA LEU A 236 16.77 0.96 17.58
C LEU A 236 17.17 0.46 18.98
N CYS A 237 16.55 0.99 20.02
CA CYS A 237 16.90 0.68 21.41
C CYS A 237 16.32 -0.64 21.95
N TYR A 238 15.42 -1.30 21.21
CA TYR A 238 14.73 -2.52 21.64
C TYR A 238 15.05 -3.70 20.73
N SER A 239 15.26 -4.88 21.33
CA SER A 239 15.54 -6.12 20.59
C SER A 239 14.45 -6.44 19.56
N TYR A 240 13.18 -6.18 19.90
CA TYR A 240 12.04 -6.34 19.00
C TYR A 240 12.13 -5.46 17.76
N LYS A 241 12.38 -4.14 17.93
CA LYS A 241 12.53 -3.20 16.80
C LYS A 241 13.69 -3.60 15.88
N ILE A 242 14.83 -3.97 16.46
CA ILE A 242 15.99 -4.46 15.70
C ILE A 242 15.61 -5.70 14.89
N SER A 243 14.95 -6.68 15.51
CA SER A 243 14.57 -7.92 14.84
C SER A 243 13.58 -7.72 13.69
N ARG A 244 12.62 -6.78 13.82
CA ARG A 244 11.63 -6.47 12.77
C ARG A 244 12.21 -5.74 11.56
N LYS A 245 13.22 -4.90 11.75
CA LYS A 245 13.87 -4.15 10.64
C LYS A 245 14.49 -5.09 9.59
N GLY A 246 14.82 -6.32 9.97
CA GLY A 246 15.45 -7.32 9.10
C GLY A 246 16.96 -7.11 8.96
N LYS A 247 17.71 -8.21 8.81
CA LYS A 247 19.18 -8.23 8.93
C LYS A 247 19.88 -7.23 8.00
N THR A 248 19.55 -7.25 6.71
CA THR A 248 20.21 -6.42 5.70
C THR A 248 19.94 -4.93 5.92
N ALA A 249 18.68 -4.54 6.15
CA ALA A 249 18.31 -3.15 6.36
C ALA A 249 18.79 -2.61 7.72
N PHE A 250 18.89 -3.48 8.74
CA PHE A 250 19.56 -3.15 9.99
C PHE A 250 21.04 -2.87 9.77
N LYS A 251 21.75 -3.81 9.12
CA LYS A 251 23.18 -3.69 8.86
C LYS A 251 23.52 -2.41 8.10
N ASN A 252 22.83 -2.15 6.99
CA ASN A 252 23.06 -0.94 6.20
C ASN A 252 22.85 0.34 7.03
N ALA A 253 21.74 0.44 7.77
CA ALA A 253 21.45 1.63 8.58
C ALA A 253 22.50 1.88 9.67
N VAL A 254 22.95 0.82 10.37
CA VAL A 254 23.97 0.94 11.42
C VAL A 254 25.34 1.23 10.83
N SER A 255 25.70 0.60 9.70
CA SER A 255 26.95 0.88 8.99
C SER A 255 27.01 2.32 8.45
N ASP A 256 25.89 2.84 7.94
CA ASP A 256 25.79 4.22 7.46
C ASP A 256 25.95 5.23 8.61
N GLU A 257 25.34 4.95 9.77
CA GLU A 257 25.42 5.80 10.97
C GLU A 257 26.81 5.78 11.62
N LEU A 258 27.45 4.61 11.72
CA LEU A 258 28.79 4.48 12.30
C LEU A 258 29.89 5.13 11.45
N GLY A 259 29.66 5.29 10.14
CA GLY A 259 30.62 5.85 9.21
C GLY A 259 31.89 5.02 9.01
N SER A 260 32.80 5.50 8.15
CA SER A 260 34.09 4.84 7.88
C SER A 260 35.14 5.23 8.92
N GLY A 261 35.77 4.25 9.58
CA GLY A 261 36.87 4.48 10.52
C GLY A 261 36.65 3.96 11.94
N THR A 262 35.53 3.27 12.20
CA THR A 262 35.32 2.55 13.47
C THR A 262 35.98 1.17 13.43
N ASP A 263 36.36 0.68 14.60
CA ASP A 263 36.93 -0.66 14.80
C ASP A 263 35.86 -1.77 14.72
N ILE A 264 34.62 -1.42 14.36
CA ILE A 264 33.45 -2.30 14.36
C ILE A 264 33.36 -2.98 12.99
N THR A 265 33.30 -4.31 13.01
CA THR A 265 33.20 -5.10 11.79
C THR A 265 31.75 -5.39 11.45
N ASP A 266 31.51 -5.71 10.17
CA ASP A 266 30.24 -6.27 9.70
C ASP A 266 29.78 -7.50 10.51
N GLU A 267 30.73 -8.29 11.02
CA GLU A 267 30.45 -9.46 11.85
C GLU A 267 29.94 -9.06 13.25
N ASP A 268 30.46 -7.98 13.83
CA ASP A 268 29.98 -7.44 15.10
C ASP A 268 28.53 -6.94 14.99
N ILE A 269 28.20 -6.25 13.90
CA ILE A 269 26.83 -5.80 13.61
C ILE A 269 25.89 -7.00 13.43
N ASP A 270 26.34 -8.04 12.73
CA ASP A 270 25.59 -9.29 12.57
C ASP A 270 25.35 -10.00 13.91
N GLN A 271 26.32 -9.97 14.83
CA GLN A 271 26.17 -10.52 16.18
C GLN A 271 25.16 -9.74 17.01
N ILE A 272 25.15 -8.40 16.91
CA ILE A 272 24.13 -7.55 17.56
C ILE A 272 22.74 -7.95 17.07
N PHE A 273 22.57 -8.07 15.74
CA PHE A 273 21.29 -8.48 15.16
C PHE A 273 20.87 -9.89 15.62
N ALA A 274 21.81 -10.84 15.65
CA ALA A 274 21.54 -12.20 16.10
C ALA A 274 21.16 -12.25 17.59
N LYS A 275 21.85 -11.48 18.44
CA LYS A 275 21.55 -11.35 19.87
C LYS A 275 20.20 -10.70 20.11
N ALA A 276 19.90 -9.61 19.40
CA ALA A 276 18.61 -8.94 19.43
C ALA A 276 17.48 -9.88 18.99
N SER A 277 17.66 -10.60 17.88
CA SER A 277 16.67 -11.57 17.39
C SER A 277 16.45 -12.70 18.39
N LYS A 278 17.52 -13.21 19.02
CA LYS A 278 17.43 -14.23 20.07
C LYS A 278 16.64 -13.72 21.27
N ILE A 279 16.91 -12.51 21.75
CA ILE A 279 16.20 -11.91 22.90
C ILE A 279 14.75 -11.64 22.54
N ALA A 280 14.46 -11.06 21.37
CA ALA A 280 13.10 -10.80 20.91
C ALA A 280 12.28 -12.09 20.81
N ASN A 281 12.85 -13.14 20.22
CA ASN A 281 12.19 -14.45 20.10
C ASN A 281 12.01 -15.12 21.47
N ALA A 282 13.01 -15.04 22.35
CA ALA A 282 12.90 -15.58 23.71
C ALA A 282 11.79 -14.86 24.49
N SER A 283 11.74 -13.52 24.45
CA SER A 283 10.68 -12.73 25.08
C SER A 283 9.31 -13.08 24.53
N LEU A 284 9.17 -13.24 23.21
CA LEU A 284 7.91 -13.66 22.59
C LEU A 284 7.50 -15.06 23.05
N LEU A 285 8.43 -16.03 23.07
CA LEU A 285 8.14 -17.39 23.55
C LEU A 285 7.74 -17.40 25.02
N THR A 286 8.40 -16.61 25.87
CA THR A 286 8.01 -16.45 27.27
C THR A 286 6.63 -15.83 27.41
N ILE A 287 6.29 -14.81 26.62
CA ILE A 287 4.93 -14.24 26.61
C ILE A 287 3.90 -15.27 26.16
N LEU A 288 4.22 -16.11 25.15
CA LEU A 288 3.34 -17.18 24.70
C LEU A 288 3.16 -18.27 25.78
N ASP A 289 4.23 -18.64 26.49
CA ASP A 289 4.19 -19.62 27.58
C ASP A 289 3.40 -19.09 28.79
N LEU A 290 3.50 -17.79 29.07
CA LEU A 290 2.78 -17.12 30.15
C LEU A 290 1.33 -16.78 29.80
N GLY A 291 1.05 -16.43 28.54
CA GLY A 291 -0.22 -15.89 28.06
C GLY A 291 -1.15 -16.90 27.40
N ILE A 292 -0.64 -18.05 26.97
CA ILE A 292 -1.48 -19.20 26.64
C ILE A 292 -1.53 -20.01 27.92
N GLY A 293 -2.63 -19.92 28.66
CA GLY A 293 -2.95 -20.84 29.75
C GLY A 293 -3.12 -22.29 29.25
N ILE A 294 -2.09 -22.83 28.60
CA ILE A 294 -1.90 -24.26 28.46
C ILE A 294 -1.74 -24.72 29.89
N ASP A 295 -2.85 -25.18 30.45
CA ASP A 295 -2.87 -26.11 31.56
C ASP A 295 -1.64 -27.01 31.35
N GLN A 296 -0.67 -26.97 32.26
CA GLN A 296 0.63 -27.63 32.12
C GLN A 296 0.42 -29.15 32.02
N SER A 297 -0.04 -29.61 30.86
CA SER A 297 0.10 -30.98 30.42
C SER A 297 1.52 -31.04 29.91
N PRO A 298 2.44 -31.67 30.64
CA PRO A 298 3.84 -31.68 30.26
C PRO A 298 3.95 -32.33 28.89
N THR A 299 4.13 -31.52 27.85
CA THR A 299 4.56 -32.07 26.57
C THR A 299 6.00 -32.53 26.79
N PRO A 300 6.36 -33.80 26.54
CA PRO A 300 7.65 -34.36 26.95
C PRO A 300 8.88 -33.78 26.21
N VAL A 301 8.69 -32.73 25.41
CA VAL A 301 9.68 -32.24 24.43
C VAL A 301 10.16 -30.82 24.74
N THR A 302 9.50 -30.08 25.64
CA THR A 302 10.01 -28.80 26.15
C THR A 302 10.66 -29.03 27.51
N PRO A 303 11.94 -28.68 27.71
CA PRO A 303 12.54 -28.72 29.05
C PRO A 303 11.77 -27.74 29.95
N SER A 304 11.16 -28.27 31.00
CA SER A 304 10.60 -27.45 32.07
C SER A 304 11.76 -26.74 32.76
N TYR A 305 11.95 -25.45 32.48
CA TYR A 305 12.80 -24.61 33.29
C TYR A 305 12.07 -24.32 34.59
N SER A 306 12.46 -24.97 35.69
CA SER A 306 12.09 -24.47 37.02
C SER A 306 12.99 -23.27 37.32
N PHE A 307 12.40 -22.09 37.36
CA PHE A 307 13.06 -20.90 37.87
C PHE A 307 12.98 -20.93 39.41
N ASP A 308 13.76 -21.82 40.04
CA ASP A 308 13.80 -21.99 41.50
C ASP A 308 14.74 -20.96 42.18
N SER A 309 14.60 -19.66 41.88
CA SER A 309 15.29 -18.60 42.63
C SER A 309 14.35 -17.43 42.99
N GLU A 310 13.51 -17.61 44.01
CA GLU A 310 12.64 -16.56 44.60
C GLU A 310 13.41 -15.30 45.05
N ALA A 311 14.74 -15.35 45.20
CA ALA A 311 15.54 -14.23 45.70
C ALA A 311 15.81 -13.12 44.65
N GLU A 312 15.61 -13.36 43.35
CA GLU A 312 16.01 -12.44 42.28
C GLU A 312 14.82 -11.75 41.56
N TYR A 313 13.59 -12.16 41.84
CA TYR A 313 12.39 -11.73 41.10
C TYR A 313 11.55 -10.64 41.78
N GLY A 314 11.88 -10.23 43.01
CA GLY A 314 11.09 -9.24 43.77
C GLY A 314 10.99 -7.85 43.14
N THR A 315 11.71 -7.60 42.04
CA THR A 315 11.77 -6.32 41.32
C THR A 315 11.16 -6.38 39.91
N MET A 316 10.69 -7.54 39.43
CA MET A 316 10.04 -7.64 38.11
C MET A 316 8.51 -7.45 38.24
N PRO A 317 7.90 -6.60 37.40
CA PRO A 317 6.45 -6.43 37.40
C PRO A 317 5.75 -7.73 36.99
N THR A 318 4.69 -8.08 37.70
CA THR A 318 3.83 -9.24 37.41
C THR A 318 3.07 -9.04 36.10
N LEU A 319 2.62 -10.12 35.44
CA LEU A 319 1.79 -10.02 34.23
C LEU A 319 0.54 -9.18 34.44
N ASN A 320 -0.05 -9.22 35.63
CA ASN A 320 -1.21 -8.41 35.99
C ASN A 320 -0.85 -6.91 36.10
N GLU A 321 0.36 -6.58 36.54
CA GLU A 321 0.86 -5.20 36.54
C GLU A 321 1.24 -4.72 35.14
N MET A 322 1.71 -5.60 34.26
CA MET A 322 2.09 -5.27 32.89
C MET A 322 0.89 -5.17 31.93
N PHE A 323 -0.08 -6.07 32.06
CA PHE A 323 -1.15 -6.27 31.07
C PHE A 323 -2.56 -6.18 31.66
N GLY A 324 -2.70 -5.93 32.98
CA GLY A 324 -3.99 -5.87 33.67
C GLY A 324 -4.57 -7.27 33.97
N SER A 325 -5.86 -7.32 34.31
CA SER A 325 -6.52 -8.58 34.70
C SER A 325 -6.35 -9.67 33.65
N GLN A 326 -5.94 -10.85 34.11
CA GLN A 326 -5.78 -12.06 33.31
C GLN A 326 -7.02 -12.96 33.37
N ASP A 327 -8.17 -12.44 33.81
CA ASP A 327 -9.42 -13.19 33.85
C ASP A 327 -9.83 -13.59 32.42
N TYR A 328 -9.66 -14.87 32.09
CA TYR A 328 -10.05 -15.44 30.81
C TYR A 328 -11.57 -15.44 30.67
N PHE A 329 -12.10 -14.55 29.82
CA PHE A 329 -13.46 -14.62 29.31
C PHE A 329 -13.47 -15.32 27.95
N GLU A 330 -14.58 -16.01 27.62
CA GLU A 330 -14.79 -16.55 26.27
C GLU A 330 -15.00 -15.37 25.30
N TYR A 331 -13.93 -14.94 24.64
CA TYR A 331 -13.98 -13.85 23.67
C TYR A 331 -14.59 -14.34 22.34
N PRO A 332 -15.42 -13.52 21.67
CA PRO A 332 -15.85 -13.81 20.31
C PRO A 332 -14.64 -13.88 19.36
N LYS A 333 -14.71 -14.70 18.31
CA LYS A 333 -13.59 -15.00 17.37
C LYS A 333 -12.92 -13.74 16.79
N CYS A 334 -13.69 -12.72 16.45
CA CYS A 334 -13.24 -11.39 16.01
C CYS A 334 -12.23 -10.70 16.94
N ARG A 335 -12.23 -11.01 18.25
CA ARG A 335 -11.35 -10.38 19.26
C ARG A 335 -10.15 -11.24 19.65
N THR A 336 -9.91 -12.33 18.92
CA THR A 336 -8.76 -13.21 19.17
C THR A 336 -7.53 -12.75 18.39
N LEU A 337 -6.34 -13.17 18.83
CA LEU A 337 -5.09 -12.96 18.10
C LEU A 337 -5.11 -13.56 16.67
N PHE A 338 -6.00 -14.52 16.43
CA PHE A 338 -6.13 -15.22 15.15
C PHE A 338 -7.27 -14.66 14.29
N SER A 339 -7.85 -13.51 14.66
CA SER A 339 -8.95 -12.91 13.90
C SER A 339 -8.47 -12.23 12.62
N GLN A 340 -9.41 -12.00 11.70
CA GLN A 340 -9.14 -11.28 10.45
C GLN A 340 -8.72 -9.83 10.73
N SER A 341 -9.27 -9.18 11.77
CA SER A 341 -8.81 -7.86 12.21
C SER A 341 -7.39 -7.86 12.75
N ALA A 342 -7.01 -8.87 13.53
CA ALA A 342 -5.64 -9.01 14.03
C ALA A 342 -4.66 -9.19 12.86
N TYR A 343 -5.05 -9.98 11.87
CA TYR A 343 -4.28 -10.16 10.64
C TYR A 343 -4.16 -8.84 9.83
N LEU A 344 -5.24 -8.07 9.66
CA LEU A 344 -5.19 -6.77 9.01
C LEU A 344 -4.26 -5.80 9.74
N ALA A 345 -4.35 -5.73 11.07
CA ALA A 345 -3.48 -4.89 11.88
C ALA A 345 -2.00 -5.29 11.76
N ASP A 346 -1.69 -6.60 11.72
CA ASP A 346 -0.34 -7.09 11.49
C ASP A 346 0.18 -6.73 10.09
N LEU A 347 -0.66 -6.87 9.05
CA LEU A 347 -0.33 -6.46 7.69
C LEU A 347 -0.04 -4.96 7.58
N LEU A 348 -0.87 -4.12 8.18
CA LEU A 348 -0.64 -2.67 8.19
C LEU A 348 0.66 -2.32 8.94
N ASN A 349 0.91 -2.95 10.09
CA ASN A 349 2.17 -2.79 10.81
C ASN A 349 3.39 -3.33 10.04
N PHE A 350 3.22 -4.37 9.23
CA PHE A 350 4.28 -4.88 8.36
C PHE A 350 4.60 -3.88 7.23
N LEU A 351 3.57 -3.27 6.63
CA LEU A 351 3.75 -2.24 5.60
C LEU A 351 4.36 -0.95 6.18
N ALA A 352 3.98 -0.55 7.39
CA ALA A 352 4.53 0.61 8.08
C ALA A 352 6.03 0.48 8.36
N ASP A 353 6.50 -0.73 8.71
CA ASP A 353 7.91 -1.01 9.00
C ASP A 353 8.77 -1.16 7.72
N SER A 354 8.17 -1.16 6.53
CA SER A 354 8.90 -1.25 5.27
C SER A 354 9.59 0.08 4.92
N ALA A 355 10.80 0.01 4.37
CA ALA A 355 11.68 1.17 4.14
C ALA A 355 11.10 2.27 3.21
N ASP A 356 10.09 1.93 2.40
CA ASP A 356 9.55 2.80 1.35
C ASP A 356 8.24 3.53 1.72
N ALA A 357 7.81 3.50 2.99
CA ALA A 357 6.57 4.16 3.44
C ALA A 357 5.32 3.78 2.61
N ASN A 358 5.27 2.54 2.11
CA ASN A 358 4.20 2.01 1.23
C ASN A 358 2.79 2.14 1.82
N ILE A 359 2.68 2.25 3.15
CA ILE A 359 1.40 2.44 3.84
C ILE A 359 0.76 3.80 3.53
N ASN A 360 1.54 4.86 3.32
CA ASN A 360 1.01 6.18 2.99
C ASN A 360 0.36 6.18 1.60
N GLU A 361 0.98 5.52 0.62
CA GLU A 361 0.40 5.34 -0.72
C GLU A 361 -0.88 4.49 -0.68
N LEU A 362 -0.95 3.51 0.21
CA LEU A 362 -2.17 2.75 0.45
C LEU A 362 -3.28 3.67 0.98
N PHE A 363 -3.02 4.46 2.03
CA PHE A 363 -4.02 5.36 2.61
C PHE A 363 -4.40 6.52 1.70
N LEU A 364 -3.50 6.97 0.81
CA LEU A 364 -3.86 7.93 -0.24
C LEU A 364 -4.89 7.35 -1.23
N ARG A 365 -4.79 6.05 -1.54
CA ARG A 365 -5.71 5.38 -2.48
C ARG A 365 -6.96 4.84 -1.80
N ARG A 366 -6.84 4.41 -0.56
CA ARG A 366 -7.85 3.72 0.25
C ARG A 366 -7.84 4.25 1.69
N PRO A 367 -8.24 5.52 1.87
CA PRO A 367 -8.29 6.14 3.19
C PRO A 367 -9.27 5.42 4.11
N ASP A 368 -10.31 4.79 3.57
CA ASP A 368 -11.28 3.96 4.28
C ASP A 368 -10.64 2.83 5.13
N ILE A 369 -9.51 2.25 4.68
CA ILE A 369 -8.80 1.19 5.41
C ILE A 369 -8.16 1.72 6.70
N GLU A 370 -7.77 2.99 6.75
CA GLU A 370 -7.19 3.60 7.96
C GLU A 370 -8.25 3.78 9.06
N TYR A 371 -9.51 4.04 8.67
CA TYR A 371 -10.59 4.39 9.60
C TYR A 371 -11.57 3.23 9.87
N ILE A 372 -11.38 2.06 9.25
CA ILE A 372 -12.24 0.89 9.49
C ILE A 372 -12.13 0.43 10.95
N LEU A 373 -13.27 0.31 11.62
CA LEU A 373 -13.28 -0.16 13.00
C LEU A 373 -12.97 -1.66 13.05
N LEU A 374 -11.96 -2.04 13.84
CA LEU A 374 -11.60 -3.43 14.12
C LEU A 374 -12.58 -4.05 15.14
N ASN A 375 -13.86 -4.12 14.77
CA ASN A 375 -14.94 -4.65 15.58
C ASN A 375 -15.55 -5.93 14.97
N CYS A 376 -16.37 -6.64 15.73
CA CYS A 376 -16.92 -7.92 15.29
C CYS A 376 -17.85 -7.81 14.09
N THR A 377 -18.61 -6.73 13.97
CA THR A 377 -19.53 -6.53 12.85
C THR A 377 -18.77 -6.40 11.53
N ASN A 378 -17.77 -5.52 11.47
CA ASN A 378 -16.91 -5.35 10.29
C ASN A 378 -16.04 -6.59 9.98
N THR A 379 -15.79 -7.44 10.99
CA THR A 379 -14.94 -8.63 10.83
C THR A 379 -15.71 -9.84 10.28
N GLU A 380 -16.95 -10.02 10.73
CA GLU A 380 -17.69 -11.28 10.56
C GLU A 380 -18.94 -11.14 9.68
N ASN A 381 -19.50 -9.94 9.54
CA ASN A 381 -20.69 -9.76 8.71
C ASN A 381 -20.31 -9.84 7.23
N VAL A 382 -21.16 -10.52 6.46
CA VAL A 382 -20.98 -10.72 5.03
C VAL A 382 -21.94 -9.78 4.30
N LEU A 383 -21.40 -9.04 3.33
CA LEU A 383 -22.16 -8.17 2.45
C LEU A 383 -21.76 -8.37 0.98
N PRO A 384 -22.61 -7.97 0.02
CA PRO A 384 -22.25 -7.98 -1.38
C PRO A 384 -21.03 -7.08 -1.65
N HIS A 385 -20.00 -7.63 -2.29
CA HIS A 385 -18.77 -6.88 -2.56
C HIS A 385 -19.01 -5.63 -3.44
N ILE A 386 -20.01 -5.66 -4.31
CA ILE A 386 -20.36 -4.52 -5.17
C ILE A 386 -20.79 -3.29 -4.36
N ASP A 387 -21.39 -3.48 -3.18
CA ASP A 387 -21.84 -2.37 -2.34
C ASP A 387 -20.64 -1.61 -1.80
N LEU A 388 -19.59 -2.30 -1.33
CA LEU A 388 -18.33 -1.67 -0.93
C LEU A 388 -17.66 -0.90 -2.08
N VAL A 389 -17.70 -1.46 -3.29
CA VAL A 389 -17.14 -0.78 -4.48
C VAL A 389 -17.93 0.50 -4.76
N ASN A 390 -19.25 0.44 -4.71
CA ASN A 390 -20.10 1.60 -4.94
C ASN A 390 -19.92 2.66 -3.85
N GLU A 391 -19.86 2.28 -2.57
CA GLU A 391 -19.61 3.20 -1.45
C GLU A 391 -18.33 4.03 -1.67
N ILE A 392 -17.25 3.37 -2.11
CA ILE A 392 -15.97 4.03 -2.40
C ILE A 392 -16.10 4.96 -3.63
N LEU A 393 -16.74 4.49 -4.70
CA LEU A 393 -16.89 5.24 -5.95
C LEU A 393 -17.83 6.44 -5.81
N GLU A 394 -18.93 6.30 -5.06
CA GLU A 394 -19.89 7.37 -4.78
C GLU A 394 -19.21 8.51 -4.01
N LYS A 395 -18.41 8.18 -2.99
CA LYS A 395 -17.58 9.18 -2.31
C LYS A 395 -16.62 9.87 -3.26
N LYS A 396 -15.99 9.12 -4.17
CA LYS A 396 -15.09 9.73 -5.15
C LYS A 396 -15.82 10.65 -6.12
N VAL A 397 -17.07 10.34 -6.49
CA VAL A 397 -17.91 11.24 -7.27
C VAL A 397 -18.19 12.52 -6.50
N ILE A 398 -18.59 12.44 -5.23
CA ILE A 398 -18.83 13.63 -4.39
C ILE A 398 -17.58 14.52 -4.31
N ASP A 399 -16.41 13.91 -4.10
CA ASP A 399 -15.11 14.60 -4.05
C ASP A 399 -14.77 15.30 -5.38
N LEU A 400 -14.96 14.63 -6.52
CA LEU A 400 -14.71 15.19 -7.86
C LEU A 400 -15.57 16.40 -8.19
N TYR A 401 -16.75 16.52 -7.57
CA TYR A 401 -17.68 17.62 -7.78
C TYR A 401 -17.71 18.64 -6.62
N GLU A 402 -16.64 18.66 -5.79
CA GLU A 402 -16.48 19.59 -4.67
C GLU A 402 -17.67 19.57 -3.68
N GLY A 403 -18.32 18.41 -3.54
CA GLY A 403 -19.40 18.18 -2.58
C GLY A 403 -18.89 17.95 -1.15
N ASP A 404 -19.81 17.82 -0.20
CA ASP A 404 -19.47 17.51 1.20
C ASP A 404 -19.15 16.02 1.35
N VAL A 405 -17.86 15.67 1.23
CA VAL A 405 -17.41 14.28 1.27
C VAL A 405 -17.61 13.69 2.68
N PRO A 406 -18.36 12.57 2.81
CA PRO A 406 -18.56 11.93 4.10
C PRO A 406 -17.23 11.48 4.73
N SER A 407 -17.10 11.67 6.05
CA SER A 407 -15.94 11.15 6.79
C SER A 407 -15.81 9.64 6.64
N GLU A 408 -14.58 9.14 6.47
CA GLU A 408 -14.28 7.70 6.39
C GLU A 408 -14.79 6.91 7.60
N SER A 409 -14.79 7.54 8.78
CA SER A 409 -15.26 6.92 10.02
C SER A 409 -16.76 6.59 10.03
N LEU A 410 -17.54 7.15 9.10
CA LEU A 410 -18.99 6.90 9.00
C LEU A 410 -19.31 5.62 8.22
N LEU A 411 -18.44 5.18 7.30
CA LEU A 411 -18.68 4.00 6.48
C LEU A 411 -18.31 2.73 7.25
N GLN A 412 -19.20 2.30 8.14
CA GLN A 412 -19.02 1.11 8.97
C GLN A 412 -20.22 0.18 8.79
N THR A 413 -19.99 -1.13 8.88
CA THR A 413 -21.07 -2.11 8.87
C THR A 413 -21.71 -2.16 10.26
N THR A 414 -23.03 -1.91 10.33
CA THR A 414 -23.80 -2.00 11.58
C THR A 414 -25.03 -2.90 11.48
N TRP A 415 -25.48 -3.21 10.27
CA TRP A 415 -26.68 -4.04 10.03
C TRP A 415 -26.39 -5.54 10.05
N THR A 416 -27.46 -6.34 10.09
CA THR A 416 -27.39 -7.81 9.99
C THR A 416 -27.08 -8.27 8.57
N ASN A 417 -26.59 -9.51 8.40
CA ASN A 417 -26.30 -10.07 7.07
C ASN A 417 -27.53 -10.10 6.16
N GLU A 418 -28.71 -10.37 6.71
CA GLU A 418 -29.96 -10.38 5.94
C GLU A 418 -30.37 -8.98 5.44
N GLU A 419 -30.11 -7.94 6.24
CA GLU A 419 -30.36 -6.55 5.86
C GLU A 419 -29.34 -6.07 4.82
N LEU A 420 -28.05 -6.39 5.00
CA LEU A 420 -26.97 -6.06 4.07
C LEU A 420 -27.13 -6.76 2.72
N ALA A 421 -27.70 -7.96 2.69
CA ALA A 421 -28.01 -8.65 1.44
C ALA A 421 -29.21 -8.01 0.69
N ALA A 422 -30.02 -7.21 1.37
CA ALA A 422 -31.21 -6.60 0.81
C ALA A 422 -30.99 -5.15 0.36
N TYR A 423 -30.21 -4.36 1.11
CA TYR A 423 -29.98 -2.95 0.83
C TYR A 423 -28.56 -2.50 1.20
N PRO A 424 -27.96 -1.57 0.42
CA PRO A 424 -26.69 -0.94 0.78
C PRO A 424 -26.90 -0.01 1.98
N GLU A 425 -26.25 -0.34 3.11
CA GLU A 425 -26.41 0.35 4.39
C GLU A 425 -26.03 1.84 4.31
N ASN A 426 -24.92 2.14 3.63
CA ASN A 426 -24.32 3.47 3.67
C ASN A 426 -24.83 4.45 2.61
N LEU A 427 -25.79 4.04 1.77
CA LEU A 427 -26.31 4.89 0.67
C LEU A 427 -26.80 6.26 1.18
N GLN A 428 -27.37 6.34 2.39
CA GLN A 428 -27.83 7.61 2.94
C GLN A 428 -26.71 8.64 3.12
N HIS A 429 -25.46 8.20 3.32
CA HIS A 429 -24.29 9.07 3.44
C HIS A 429 -23.74 9.48 2.08
N THR A 430 -23.92 8.66 1.06
CA THR A 430 -23.28 8.81 -0.26
C THR A 430 -24.25 9.18 -1.38
N LYS A 431 -25.55 9.27 -1.10
CA LYS A 431 -26.62 9.53 -2.08
C LYS A 431 -26.44 10.80 -2.91
N ASP A 432 -25.73 11.80 -2.38
CA ASP A 432 -25.49 13.08 -3.06
C ASP A 432 -24.70 12.87 -4.36
N ALA A 433 -23.91 11.78 -4.46
CA ALA A 433 -23.30 11.33 -5.72
C ALA A 433 -24.34 11.23 -6.84
N TYR A 434 -25.53 10.72 -6.56
CA TYR A 434 -26.59 10.52 -7.54
C TYR A 434 -27.31 11.82 -7.93
N GLU A 435 -27.26 12.86 -7.10
CA GLU A 435 -27.72 14.19 -7.52
C GLU A 435 -26.82 14.71 -8.65
N PHE A 436 -25.50 14.58 -8.52
CA PHE A 436 -24.56 14.93 -9.58
C PHE A 436 -24.76 14.09 -10.84
N LEU A 437 -24.82 12.75 -10.71
CA LEU A 437 -24.94 11.83 -11.84
C LEU A 437 -26.21 12.05 -12.69
N THR A 438 -27.27 12.65 -12.14
CA THR A 438 -28.47 13.02 -12.90
C THR A 438 -28.27 14.19 -13.87
N THR A 439 -27.22 14.99 -13.65
CA THR A 439 -26.90 16.20 -14.44
C THR A 439 -25.68 16.04 -15.33
N CYS A 440 -24.83 15.04 -15.04
CA CYS A 440 -23.62 14.79 -15.80
C CYS A 440 -23.92 14.25 -17.21
N GLU A 441 -23.16 14.74 -18.19
CA GLU A 441 -23.20 14.21 -19.56
C GLU A 441 -22.04 13.25 -19.85
N LEU A 442 -21.02 13.10 -19.00
CA LEU A 442 -19.88 12.22 -19.28
C LEU A 442 -19.61 11.23 -18.15
N PRO A 443 -19.30 9.95 -18.46
CA PRO A 443 -19.18 9.34 -19.81
C PRO A 443 -20.55 9.15 -20.51
N TRP A 444 -20.57 8.68 -21.77
CA TRP A 444 -21.80 8.63 -22.60
C TRP A 444 -22.94 7.75 -22.07
N SER A 445 -22.71 6.99 -21.02
CA SER A 445 -23.76 6.26 -20.28
C SER A 445 -24.60 7.15 -19.36
N LEU A 446 -24.11 8.35 -19.01
CA LEU A 446 -24.81 9.33 -18.18
C LEU A 446 -25.72 10.24 -19.02
N PRO A 447 -26.80 10.82 -18.46
CA PRO A 447 -27.15 10.88 -17.04
C PRO A 447 -27.68 9.57 -16.46
N PHE A 448 -27.45 9.37 -15.17
CA PHE A 448 -27.96 8.23 -14.41
C PHE A 448 -28.82 8.72 -13.24
N ASN A 449 -30.04 8.21 -13.14
CA ASN A 449 -30.99 8.55 -12.08
C ASN A 449 -31.35 7.29 -11.28
N LEU A 450 -30.68 7.09 -10.14
CA LEU A 450 -30.89 5.92 -9.28
C LEU A 450 -32.35 5.74 -8.89
N TRP A 451 -33.00 6.81 -8.42
CA TRP A 451 -34.37 6.76 -7.92
C TRP A 451 -35.38 6.36 -9.02
N LEU A 452 -35.14 6.78 -10.26
CA LEU A 452 -35.97 6.38 -11.39
C LEU A 452 -35.77 4.91 -11.73
N GLU A 453 -34.53 4.41 -11.72
CA GLU A 453 -34.24 3.00 -11.99
C GLU A 453 -34.78 2.08 -10.89
N GLU A 454 -34.69 2.50 -9.62
CA GLU A 454 -35.36 1.80 -8.51
C GLU A 454 -36.87 1.77 -8.71
N TYR A 455 -37.48 2.91 -9.07
CA TYR A 455 -38.91 2.99 -9.32
C TYR A 455 -39.36 2.08 -10.48
N ARG A 456 -38.61 2.08 -11.59
CA ARG A 456 -38.84 1.17 -12.72
C ARG A 456 -38.74 -0.29 -12.29
N SER A 457 -37.72 -0.63 -11.51
CA SER A 457 -37.48 -1.98 -11.00
C SER A 457 -38.59 -2.46 -10.06
N TYR A 458 -39.03 -1.63 -9.11
CA TYR A 458 -40.13 -1.96 -8.21
C TYR A 458 -41.45 -2.15 -8.95
N LEU A 459 -41.77 -1.28 -9.93
CA LEU A 459 -42.98 -1.44 -10.75
C LEU A 459 -42.92 -2.73 -11.58
N SER A 460 -41.77 -3.03 -12.18
CA SER A 460 -41.57 -4.24 -12.98
C SER A 460 -41.83 -5.50 -12.14
N ASN A 461 -41.36 -5.54 -10.90
CA ASN A 461 -41.63 -6.63 -9.95
C ASN A 461 -43.13 -6.75 -9.58
N LEU A 462 -43.90 -5.66 -9.65
CA LEU A 462 -45.35 -5.64 -9.48
C LEU A 462 -46.12 -5.95 -10.77
N GLY A 463 -45.42 -6.16 -11.90
CA GLY A 463 -46.03 -6.44 -13.20
C GLY A 463 -46.64 -5.21 -13.88
N ILE A 464 -46.20 -4.00 -13.52
CA ILE A 464 -46.66 -2.73 -14.09
C ILE A 464 -45.44 -1.96 -14.64
N SER A 465 -45.61 -1.13 -15.67
CA SER A 465 -44.57 -0.22 -16.14
C SER A 465 -44.89 1.23 -15.77
N ARG A 466 -43.87 2.08 -15.62
CA ARG A 466 -44.05 3.53 -15.45
C ARG A 466 -44.82 4.12 -16.64
N GLU A 467 -44.52 3.67 -17.86
CA GLU A 467 -45.28 4.01 -19.07
C GLU A 467 -46.78 3.75 -18.89
N ARG A 468 -47.17 2.57 -18.37
CA ARG A 468 -48.58 2.25 -18.15
C ARG A 468 -49.23 3.23 -17.18
N ILE A 469 -48.52 3.64 -16.13
CA ILE A 469 -49.02 4.62 -15.17
C ILE A 469 -49.22 5.97 -15.85
N ILE A 470 -48.20 6.50 -16.53
CA ILE A 470 -48.29 7.79 -17.23
C ILE A 470 -49.47 7.77 -18.22
N ASN A 471 -49.59 6.71 -19.02
CA ASN A 471 -50.67 6.54 -19.99
C ASN A 471 -52.08 6.45 -19.37
N LEU A 472 -52.22 6.05 -18.11
CA LEU A 472 -53.53 6.06 -17.42
C LEU A 472 -53.94 7.48 -17.01
N PHE A 473 -52.99 8.39 -16.85
CA PHE A 473 -53.22 9.78 -16.45
C PHE A 473 -53.19 10.75 -17.65
N THR A 474 -52.91 10.29 -18.86
CA THR A 474 -53.06 11.08 -20.09
C THR A 474 -54.53 11.12 -20.53
N HIS A 475 -55.16 12.29 -20.52
CA HIS A 475 -56.59 12.45 -20.82
C HIS A 475 -56.89 12.82 -22.28
N GLY A 476 -55.87 12.81 -23.15
CA GLY A 476 -56.01 13.09 -24.58
C GLY A 476 -56.38 14.55 -24.89
N THR A 477 -56.15 15.47 -23.96
CA THR A 477 -56.37 16.91 -24.16
C THR A 477 -55.10 17.58 -24.68
N GLY A 478 -55.21 18.74 -25.33
CA GLY A 478 -54.03 19.48 -25.83
C GLY A 478 -53.03 19.91 -24.74
N SER A 479 -53.45 19.95 -23.47
CA SER A 479 -52.57 20.17 -22.32
C SER A 479 -51.72 18.96 -21.92
N ASP A 480 -52.07 17.75 -22.39
CA ASP A 480 -51.39 16.51 -22.03
C ASP A 480 -50.24 16.16 -22.98
N ILE A 481 -49.99 16.98 -24.01
CA ILE A 481 -48.93 16.74 -25.03
C ILE A 481 -47.55 16.51 -24.38
N PRO A 482 -47.09 17.29 -23.38
CA PRO A 482 -45.81 17.02 -22.72
C PRO A 482 -45.77 15.66 -22.03
N LEU A 483 -46.87 15.27 -21.37
CA LEU A 483 -46.99 13.99 -20.68
C LEU A 483 -47.04 12.81 -21.66
N ALA A 484 -47.68 12.99 -22.82
CA ALA A 484 -47.70 11.99 -23.88
C ALA A 484 -46.31 11.79 -24.52
N ASN A 485 -45.55 12.88 -24.71
CA ASN A 485 -44.16 12.80 -25.19
C ASN A 485 -43.27 12.09 -24.16
N GLU A 486 -43.39 12.45 -22.88
CA GLU A 486 -42.66 11.77 -21.80
C GLU A 486 -42.99 10.27 -21.76
N ASN A 487 -44.26 9.89 -21.97
CA ASN A 487 -44.66 8.49 -22.04
C ASN A 487 -43.98 7.72 -23.19
N ASN A 488 -43.79 8.37 -24.34
CA ASN A 488 -43.08 7.79 -25.47
C ASN A 488 -41.59 7.66 -25.19
N TYR A 489 -40.96 8.64 -24.55
CA TYR A 489 -39.57 8.53 -24.13
C TYR A 489 -39.37 7.43 -23.08
N GLU A 490 -40.27 7.34 -22.10
CA GLU A 490 -40.25 6.32 -21.06
C GLU A 490 -40.34 4.90 -21.63
N SER A 491 -41.12 4.70 -22.69
CA SER A 491 -41.21 3.40 -23.37
C SER A 491 -39.91 2.95 -24.05
N LEU A 492 -39.00 3.90 -24.30
CA LEU A 492 -37.65 3.66 -24.80
C LEU A 492 -36.60 3.61 -23.67
N GLY A 493 -37.01 3.70 -22.40
CA GLY A 493 -36.12 3.82 -21.26
C GLY A 493 -35.46 5.20 -21.11
N LEU A 494 -35.83 6.19 -21.93
CA LEU A 494 -35.22 7.52 -21.97
C LEU A 494 -35.89 8.49 -20.99
N THR A 495 -35.08 9.34 -20.37
CA THR A 495 -35.54 10.51 -19.62
C THR A 495 -35.62 11.75 -20.52
N ASN A 496 -36.27 12.80 -20.04
CA ASN A 496 -36.26 14.09 -20.74
C ASN A 496 -34.83 14.64 -20.92
N SER A 497 -33.94 14.41 -19.94
CA SER A 497 -32.53 14.80 -20.03
C SER A 497 -31.79 14.01 -21.12
N ASP A 498 -32.02 12.68 -21.20
CA ASP A 498 -31.45 11.86 -22.27
C ASP A 498 -31.88 12.38 -23.65
N VAL A 499 -33.18 12.66 -23.82
CA VAL A 499 -33.71 13.18 -25.09
C VAL A 499 -33.15 14.56 -25.41
N SER A 500 -32.98 15.44 -24.42
CA SER A 500 -32.37 16.76 -24.62
C SER A 500 -30.96 16.64 -25.20
N ILE A 501 -30.13 15.73 -24.67
CA ILE A 501 -28.76 15.50 -25.14
C ILE A 501 -28.76 14.89 -26.55
N ILE A 502 -29.60 13.87 -26.79
CA ILE A 502 -29.68 13.16 -28.08
C ILE A 502 -30.20 14.05 -29.21
N THR A 503 -31.05 15.04 -28.89
CA THR A 503 -31.70 15.88 -29.90
C THR A 503 -31.06 17.24 -30.13
N THR A 504 -30.11 17.64 -29.26
CA THR A 504 -29.36 18.88 -29.42
C THR A 504 -28.13 18.63 -30.28
N SER A 505 -28.05 19.21 -31.49
CA SER A 505 -26.84 19.16 -32.30
C SER A 505 -25.85 20.25 -31.86
N GLU A 506 -24.60 19.87 -31.68
CA GLU A 506 -23.53 20.76 -31.20
C GLU A 506 -22.46 21.02 -32.27
N SER A 507 -21.74 22.13 -32.12
CA SER A 507 -20.61 22.52 -32.99
C SER A 507 -19.55 23.31 -32.23
N GLY A 508 -18.35 23.42 -32.80
CA GLY A 508 -17.23 24.13 -32.19
C GLY A 508 -16.79 23.54 -30.86
N THR A 509 -16.58 24.39 -29.85
CA THR A 509 -16.05 23.99 -28.53
C THR A 509 -16.97 23.00 -27.79
N SER A 510 -18.28 23.07 -28.01
CA SER A 510 -19.24 22.15 -27.39
C SER A 510 -19.07 20.69 -27.81
N ILE A 511 -18.39 20.43 -28.94
CA ILE A 511 -18.03 19.05 -29.32
C ILE A 511 -16.94 18.53 -28.41
N SER A 512 -15.89 19.31 -28.12
CA SER A 512 -14.84 18.88 -27.19
C SER A 512 -15.41 18.54 -25.81
N ASP A 513 -16.42 19.28 -25.35
CA ASP A 513 -17.12 19.01 -24.09
C ASP A 513 -17.83 17.65 -24.06
N ARG A 514 -18.22 17.11 -25.22
CA ARG A 514 -18.80 15.75 -25.37
C ARG A 514 -17.76 14.62 -25.38
N TYR A 515 -16.48 14.97 -25.42
CA TYR A 515 -15.34 14.07 -25.50
C TYR A 515 -14.31 14.42 -24.42
N ASN A 516 -14.78 14.60 -23.18
CA ASN A 516 -13.94 14.84 -22.00
C ASN A 516 -13.05 16.10 -22.11
N GLY A 517 -13.59 17.17 -22.69
CA GLY A 517 -12.87 18.44 -22.91
C GLY A 517 -11.75 18.35 -23.95
N THR A 518 -11.64 17.23 -24.67
CA THR A 518 -10.60 16.98 -25.67
C THR A 518 -11.20 17.06 -27.06
N THR A 519 -10.55 17.79 -27.97
CA THR A 519 -10.97 17.81 -29.37
C THR A 519 -10.70 16.44 -30.00
N PRO A 520 -11.73 15.74 -30.52
CA PRO A 520 -11.54 14.43 -31.14
C PRO A 520 -10.59 14.50 -32.33
N THR A 521 -9.71 13.50 -32.46
CA THR A 521 -8.76 13.40 -33.57
C THR A 521 -9.22 12.32 -34.54
N GLY A 522 -8.80 12.43 -35.81
CA GLY A 522 -9.06 11.40 -36.81
C GLY A 522 -8.19 10.14 -36.61
N ASN A 523 -7.19 10.17 -35.72
CA ASN A 523 -6.33 9.02 -35.47
C ASN A 523 -7.14 7.90 -34.78
N VAL A 524 -7.13 6.71 -35.35
CA VAL A 524 -7.97 5.60 -34.88
C VAL A 524 -7.60 5.16 -33.46
N LYS A 525 -6.30 5.08 -33.12
CA LYS A 525 -5.85 4.69 -31.78
C LYS A 525 -6.26 5.71 -30.73
N GLU A 526 -5.99 6.99 -30.98
CA GLU A 526 -6.35 8.08 -30.06
C GLU A 526 -7.87 8.16 -29.86
N PHE A 527 -8.64 8.01 -30.94
CA PHE A 527 -10.10 8.02 -30.87
C PHE A 527 -10.68 6.86 -30.06
N ILE A 528 -10.13 5.65 -30.23
CA ILE A 528 -10.51 4.47 -29.45
C ILE A 528 -10.16 4.67 -27.96
N ASP A 529 -8.99 5.21 -27.66
CA ASP A 529 -8.57 5.48 -26.27
C ASP A 529 -9.46 6.55 -25.62
N LEU A 530 -9.86 7.57 -26.38
CA LEU A 530 -10.73 8.65 -25.90
C LEU A 530 -12.17 8.19 -25.61
N THR A 531 -12.71 7.31 -26.47
CA THR A 531 -14.13 6.90 -26.41
C THR A 531 -14.37 5.55 -25.76
N SER A 532 -13.32 4.74 -25.58
CA SER A 532 -13.40 3.32 -25.21
C SER A 532 -14.25 2.46 -26.16
N ILE A 533 -14.41 2.88 -27.41
CA ILE A 533 -15.08 2.11 -28.47
C ILE A 533 -14.09 1.11 -29.07
N SER A 534 -14.50 -0.15 -29.28
CA SER A 534 -13.63 -1.14 -29.91
C SER A 534 -13.48 -0.86 -31.41
N TYR A 535 -12.37 -1.30 -32.01
CA TYR A 535 -12.15 -1.14 -33.47
C TYR A 535 -13.25 -1.83 -34.30
N GLU A 536 -13.72 -3.00 -33.87
CA GLU A 536 -14.82 -3.71 -34.53
C GLU A 536 -16.12 -2.89 -34.48
N HIS A 537 -16.45 -2.30 -33.32
CA HIS A 537 -17.62 -1.46 -33.16
C HIS A 537 -17.50 -0.15 -33.96
N LEU A 538 -16.28 0.41 -34.07
CA LEU A 538 -16.02 1.57 -34.92
C LEU A 538 -16.28 1.27 -36.41
N ASN A 539 -15.94 0.06 -36.88
CA ASN A 539 -16.26 -0.36 -38.25
C ASN A 539 -17.78 -0.43 -38.46
N GLU A 540 -18.52 -1.02 -37.52
CA GLU A 540 -19.99 -1.04 -37.58
C GLU A 540 -20.56 0.39 -37.64
N LEU A 541 -19.99 1.33 -36.88
CA LEU A 541 -20.40 2.73 -36.89
C LEU A 541 -20.07 3.45 -38.20
N LEU A 542 -18.96 3.12 -38.85
CA LEU A 542 -18.63 3.65 -40.17
C LEU A 542 -19.51 3.06 -41.29
N ASP A 543 -20.16 1.92 -41.05
CA ASP A 543 -21.17 1.37 -41.97
C ASP A 543 -22.55 2.02 -41.83
N SER A 544 -22.79 2.81 -40.77
CA SER A 544 -24.06 3.53 -40.58
C SER A 544 -24.22 4.64 -41.61
N TYR A 545 -25.37 4.67 -42.29
CA TYR A 545 -25.73 5.74 -43.22
C TYR A 545 -26.02 7.08 -42.51
N PHE A 546 -26.43 7.05 -41.25
CA PHE A 546 -26.60 8.27 -40.46
C PHE A 546 -25.27 8.94 -40.10
N ILE A 547 -24.31 8.16 -39.60
CA ILE A 547 -22.98 8.64 -39.18
C ILE A 547 -22.09 8.89 -40.41
N ASN A 548 -22.06 7.94 -41.33
CA ASN A 548 -21.26 7.94 -42.55
C ASN A 548 -22.16 7.81 -43.80
N PRO A 549 -22.81 8.91 -44.22
CA PRO A 549 -23.69 8.89 -45.38
C PRO A 549 -22.96 8.46 -46.65
N VAL A 550 -23.72 8.07 -47.67
CA VAL A 550 -23.20 7.82 -49.01
C VAL A 550 -23.34 9.07 -49.88
N ASN A 551 -22.39 9.26 -50.80
CA ASN A 551 -22.45 10.32 -51.80
C ASN A 551 -23.33 9.92 -53.00
N VAL A 552 -23.43 10.80 -54.00
CA VAL A 552 -24.26 10.57 -55.21
C VAL A 552 -23.84 9.36 -56.04
N ASN A 553 -22.64 8.82 -55.82
CA ASN A 553 -22.10 7.64 -56.49
C ASN A 553 -22.16 6.38 -55.60
N ASP A 554 -22.88 6.43 -54.48
CA ASP A 554 -23.03 5.35 -53.50
C ASP A 554 -21.74 4.98 -52.73
N ASN A 555 -20.76 5.89 -52.69
CA ASN A 555 -19.54 5.73 -51.88
C ASN A 555 -19.70 6.39 -50.51
N ARG A 556 -19.16 5.77 -49.47
CA ARG A 556 -19.11 6.32 -48.11
C ARG A 556 -18.26 7.59 -48.06
N TYR A 557 -18.71 8.60 -47.31
CA TYR A 557 -17.97 9.85 -47.12
C TYR A 557 -16.69 9.69 -46.29
N TYR A 558 -16.68 8.80 -45.30
CA TYR A 558 -15.54 8.59 -44.40
C TYR A 558 -14.95 7.20 -44.59
N LEU A 559 -13.63 7.14 -44.78
CA LEU A 559 -12.87 5.93 -44.99
C LEU A 559 -11.61 5.94 -44.12
N TYR A 560 -11.01 4.76 -43.92
CA TYR A 560 -9.68 4.66 -43.33
C TYR A 560 -8.61 5.00 -44.35
N THR A 561 -7.64 5.81 -43.94
CA THR A 561 -6.47 6.18 -44.74
C THR A 561 -5.20 6.10 -43.88
N ILE A 562 -4.07 5.95 -44.54
CA ILE A 562 -2.74 6.05 -43.94
C ILE A 562 -2.05 7.24 -44.63
N PRO A 563 -1.85 8.39 -43.95
CA PRO A 563 -1.24 9.56 -44.58
C PRO A 563 0.13 9.24 -45.18
N GLY A 564 0.31 9.57 -46.46
CA GLY A 564 1.55 9.31 -47.21
C GLY A 564 1.70 7.88 -47.75
N TYR A 565 0.66 7.06 -47.67
CA TYR A 565 0.59 5.75 -48.32
C TYR A 565 0.23 5.89 -49.80
N ASP A 566 1.10 5.43 -50.70
CA ASP A 566 0.81 5.38 -52.13
C ASP A 566 0.16 4.02 -52.46
N ASN A 567 -1.04 4.05 -53.04
CA ASN A 567 -1.78 2.85 -53.46
C ASN A 567 -1.16 2.12 -54.66
N ASP A 568 0.13 2.33 -54.99
CA ASP A 568 0.84 1.61 -56.05
C ASP A 568 0.95 0.12 -55.71
N PRO A 569 0.31 -0.77 -56.47
CA PRO A 569 0.33 -2.21 -56.21
C PRO A 569 1.72 -2.88 -56.35
N ASN A 570 2.76 -2.13 -56.72
CA ASN A 570 4.13 -2.62 -56.85
C ASN A 570 5.04 -2.33 -55.64
N THR A 571 4.57 -1.59 -54.63
CA THR A 571 5.34 -1.34 -53.40
C THR A 571 5.09 -2.46 -52.38
N THR A 572 6.15 -2.96 -51.76
CA THR A 572 6.07 -3.97 -50.69
C THR A 572 6.16 -3.24 -49.35
N GLU A 573 5.05 -2.65 -48.91
CA GLU A 573 5.01 -1.89 -47.66
C GLU A 573 4.17 -2.54 -46.57
N GLN A 574 4.53 -2.23 -45.32
CA GLN A 574 4.02 -2.83 -44.09
C GLN A 574 2.50 -2.60 -43.94
N PRO A 575 1.76 -3.60 -43.40
CA PRO A 575 0.38 -3.38 -43.00
C PRO A 575 0.31 -2.27 -41.94
N GLY A 576 -0.58 -1.28 -42.14
CA GLY A 576 -0.78 -0.19 -41.20
C GLY A 576 -1.16 -0.66 -39.80
N THR A 577 -0.73 0.07 -38.78
CA THR A 577 -1.17 -0.11 -37.38
C THR A 577 -2.31 0.86 -37.07
N LEU A 578 -3.00 0.68 -35.93
CA LEU A 578 -4.01 1.63 -35.47
C LEU A 578 -3.43 3.04 -35.24
N GLU A 579 -2.15 3.13 -34.88
CA GLU A 579 -1.45 4.41 -34.65
C GLU A 579 -1.17 5.16 -35.96
N SER A 580 -1.03 4.44 -37.08
CA SER A 580 -0.79 5.03 -38.39
C SER A 580 -2.07 5.24 -39.22
N THR A 581 -3.23 4.81 -38.73
CA THR A 581 -4.50 4.84 -39.46
C THR A 581 -5.35 6.02 -39.00
N TYR A 582 -5.94 6.73 -39.96
CA TYR A 582 -6.80 7.88 -39.74
C TYR A 582 -8.15 7.70 -40.42
N ILE A 583 -9.20 8.28 -39.84
CA ILE A 583 -10.51 8.44 -40.47
C ILE A 583 -10.48 9.77 -41.25
N MET A 584 -10.81 9.73 -42.53
CA MET A 584 -10.74 10.90 -43.39
C MET A 584 -11.94 10.97 -44.33
N ASN A 585 -12.32 12.19 -44.72
CA ASN A 585 -13.34 12.42 -45.74
C ASN A 585 -12.75 12.15 -47.13
N ASP A 586 -13.45 11.36 -47.95
CA ASP A 586 -13.13 11.00 -49.35
C ASP A 586 -12.83 12.24 -50.24
N ASP A 587 -13.42 13.40 -49.91
CA ASP A 587 -13.24 14.65 -50.67
C ASP A 587 -11.96 15.44 -50.33
N GLN A 588 -11.13 14.99 -49.38
CA GLN A 588 -9.86 15.64 -49.04
C GLN A 588 -8.70 14.90 -49.74
N PRO A 589 -7.77 15.58 -50.44
CA PRO A 589 -6.63 14.89 -51.05
C PRO A 589 -5.63 14.40 -49.98
N GLU A 590 -5.26 13.11 -50.07
CA GLU A 590 -4.35 12.37 -49.17
C GLU A 590 -3.02 13.11 -48.90
N ASP A 591 -2.58 13.97 -49.82
CA ASP A 591 -1.27 14.63 -49.83
C ASP A 591 -1.17 15.97 -49.09
N THR A 592 -2.26 16.54 -48.55
CA THR A 592 -2.25 17.95 -48.08
C THR A 592 -2.38 18.17 -46.58
N ASN A 593 -2.81 17.16 -45.80
CA ASN A 593 -2.92 17.27 -44.34
C ASN A 593 -2.23 16.08 -43.65
N PRO A 594 -1.16 16.30 -42.87
CA PRO A 594 -0.45 15.22 -42.18
C PRO A 594 -1.27 14.58 -41.05
N GLN A 595 -2.38 15.19 -40.62
CA GLN A 595 -3.27 14.70 -39.55
C GLN A 595 -4.73 14.90 -39.98
N PRO A 596 -5.26 14.06 -40.89
CA PRO A 596 -6.64 14.19 -41.34
C PRO A 596 -7.61 13.85 -40.21
N SER A 597 -8.78 14.49 -40.25
CA SER A 597 -9.86 14.27 -39.29
C SER A 597 -11.22 14.40 -39.97
N PRO A 598 -12.24 13.64 -39.54
CA PRO A 598 -13.63 13.89 -39.88
C PRO A 598 -14.09 15.30 -39.52
N ALA A 599 -15.18 15.73 -40.16
CA ALA A 599 -15.83 16.99 -39.82
C ALA A 599 -16.48 16.92 -38.43
N GLU A 600 -16.66 18.08 -37.80
CA GLU A 600 -17.36 18.21 -36.50
C GLU A 600 -18.73 17.51 -36.46
N SER A 601 -19.48 17.55 -37.56
CA SER A 601 -20.78 16.90 -37.69
C SER A 601 -20.71 15.37 -37.57
N PHE A 602 -19.58 14.74 -37.94
CA PHE A 602 -19.38 13.30 -37.75
C PHE A 602 -19.35 12.96 -36.25
N TYR A 603 -18.55 13.69 -35.48
CA TYR A 603 -18.41 13.46 -34.04
C TYR A 603 -19.70 13.77 -33.26
N ASP A 604 -20.43 14.81 -33.64
CA ASP A 604 -21.74 15.13 -33.05
C ASP A 604 -22.76 14.01 -33.32
N ARG A 605 -22.88 13.55 -34.57
CA ARG A 605 -23.80 12.47 -34.96
C ARG A 605 -23.45 11.16 -34.28
N LEU A 606 -22.17 10.80 -34.25
CA LEU A 606 -21.68 9.57 -33.62
C LEU A 606 -22.05 9.55 -32.13
N HIS A 607 -21.80 10.63 -31.40
CA HIS A 607 -22.16 10.76 -29.99
C HIS A 607 -23.67 10.58 -29.75
N ARG A 608 -24.51 11.30 -30.49
CA ARG A 608 -25.98 11.25 -30.32
C ARG A 608 -26.55 9.89 -30.71
N PHE A 609 -26.04 9.31 -31.79
CA PHE A 609 -26.44 7.98 -32.27
C PHE A 609 -26.07 6.89 -31.25
N GLU A 610 -24.82 6.87 -30.77
CA GLU A 610 -24.35 5.85 -29.83
C GLU A 610 -25.08 5.92 -28.49
N ARG A 611 -25.42 7.12 -28.00
CA ARG A 611 -26.24 7.29 -26.80
C ARG A 611 -27.61 6.67 -26.94
N LEU A 612 -28.30 6.98 -28.04
CA LEU A 612 -29.61 6.42 -28.31
C LEU A 612 -29.54 4.90 -28.45
N ARG A 613 -28.59 4.40 -29.24
CA ARG A 613 -28.37 2.96 -29.44
C ARG A 613 -28.11 2.22 -28.13
N LYS A 614 -27.23 2.75 -27.27
CA LYS A 614 -26.90 2.15 -25.97
C LYS A 614 -28.12 2.09 -25.03
N LYS A 615 -28.97 3.11 -25.02
CA LYS A 615 -30.21 3.12 -24.20
C LYS A 615 -31.25 2.13 -24.72
N LEU A 616 -31.35 1.97 -26.04
CA LEU A 616 -32.28 1.02 -26.68
C LEU A 616 -31.79 -0.44 -26.64
N ASP A 617 -30.51 -0.67 -26.35
CA ASP A 617 -29.85 -1.99 -26.37
C ASP A 617 -30.05 -2.74 -27.71
N ILE A 618 -29.83 -2.04 -28.82
CA ILE A 618 -29.95 -2.59 -30.19
C ILE A 618 -28.63 -2.50 -30.95
N LYS A 619 -28.50 -3.24 -32.05
CA LYS A 619 -27.30 -3.19 -32.90
C LYS A 619 -27.23 -1.89 -33.71
N VAL A 620 -26.02 -1.53 -34.16
CA VAL A 620 -25.79 -0.31 -34.96
C VAL A 620 -26.68 -0.32 -36.21
N PHE A 621 -26.64 -1.40 -36.98
CA PHE A 621 -27.46 -1.52 -38.19
C PHE A 621 -28.96 -1.46 -37.91
N GLU A 622 -29.43 -1.93 -36.75
CA GLU A 622 -30.87 -1.94 -36.43
C GLU A 622 -31.38 -0.51 -36.24
N LEU A 623 -30.65 0.33 -35.50
CA LEU A 623 -31.01 1.73 -35.33
C LEU A 623 -30.90 2.47 -36.67
N ASP A 624 -29.79 2.27 -37.38
CA ASP A 624 -29.56 2.93 -38.66
C ASP A 624 -30.63 2.56 -39.69
N LEU A 625 -31.07 1.30 -39.75
CA LEU A 625 -32.13 0.85 -40.64
C LEU A 625 -33.48 1.47 -40.30
N ILE A 626 -33.83 1.63 -39.01
CA ILE A 626 -35.03 2.38 -38.59
C ILE A 626 -34.96 3.81 -39.11
N MET A 627 -33.80 4.46 -38.97
CA MET A 627 -33.60 5.84 -39.40
C MET A 627 -33.70 5.99 -40.92
N GLN A 628 -33.19 5.02 -41.69
CA GLN A 628 -33.32 4.98 -43.15
C GLN A 628 -34.78 4.78 -43.59
N TYR A 629 -35.51 3.84 -42.99
CA TYR A 629 -36.91 3.56 -43.34
C TYR A 629 -37.85 4.73 -43.09
N LEU A 630 -37.57 5.52 -42.06
CA LEU A 630 -38.41 6.65 -41.67
C LEU A 630 -37.89 7.99 -42.23
N ASP A 631 -36.88 7.96 -43.09
CA ASP A 631 -36.25 9.10 -43.77
C ASP A 631 -35.78 10.20 -42.79
N PHE A 632 -34.98 9.80 -41.79
CA PHE A 632 -34.46 10.70 -40.78
C PHE A 632 -33.15 11.35 -41.22
N SER A 633 -33.18 12.67 -41.44
CA SER A 633 -31.99 13.48 -41.69
C SER A 633 -31.24 13.90 -40.41
N ASP A 634 -31.92 13.88 -39.25
CA ASP A 634 -31.35 14.22 -37.94
C ASP A 634 -32.16 13.57 -36.79
N LEU A 635 -31.61 13.57 -35.58
CA LEU A 635 -32.30 13.11 -34.37
C LEU A 635 -33.04 14.28 -33.71
N THR A 636 -34.35 14.35 -33.92
CA THR A 636 -35.25 15.34 -33.29
C THR A 636 -36.23 14.66 -32.34
N SER A 637 -36.84 15.41 -31.42
CA SER A 637 -37.85 14.86 -30.50
C SER A 637 -39.00 14.14 -31.23
N ALA A 638 -39.41 14.66 -32.40
CA ALA A 638 -40.43 14.03 -33.24
C ALA A 638 -39.97 12.68 -33.82
N ASN A 639 -38.68 12.57 -34.19
CA ASN A 639 -38.12 11.32 -34.70
C ASN A 639 -37.95 10.29 -33.58
N ILE A 640 -37.59 10.69 -32.36
CA ILE A 640 -37.57 9.78 -31.19
C ILE A 640 -38.96 9.20 -30.90
N ILE A 641 -40.02 10.00 -31.02
CA ILE A 641 -41.41 9.51 -30.86
C ILE A 641 -41.74 8.44 -31.91
N LYS A 642 -41.39 8.67 -33.18
CA LYS A 642 -41.61 7.66 -34.25
C LYS A 642 -40.84 6.37 -33.98
N ILE A 643 -39.61 6.45 -33.46
CA ILE A 643 -38.83 5.27 -33.05
C ILE A 643 -39.58 4.50 -31.95
N SER A 644 -40.17 5.22 -30.98
CA SER A 644 -41.00 4.60 -29.94
C SER A 644 -42.20 3.85 -30.51
N ASP A 645 -42.86 4.40 -31.53
CA ASP A 645 -44.00 3.74 -32.19
C ASP A 645 -43.57 2.44 -32.87
N VAL A 646 -42.43 2.44 -33.58
CA VAL A 646 -41.88 1.23 -34.22
C VAL A 646 -41.56 0.16 -33.17
N ILE A 647 -40.88 0.52 -32.08
CA ILE A 647 -40.47 -0.43 -31.04
C ILE A 647 -41.70 -1.00 -30.32
N LYS A 648 -42.72 -0.17 -30.05
CA LYS A 648 -43.99 -0.62 -29.46
C LYS A 648 -44.71 -1.62 -30.36
N LEU A 649 -44.86 -1.33 -31.65
CA LEU A 649 -45.50 -2.24 -32.60
C LEU A 649 -44.73 -3.56 -32.73
N LYS A 650 -43.39 -3.50 -32.79
CA LYS A 650 -42.53 -4.69 -32.81
C LYS A 650 -42.81 -5.58 -31.60
N ALA A 651 -42.88 -4.99 -30.40
CA ALA A 651 -43.12 -5.70 -29.15
C ALA A 651 -44.56 -6.24 -29.05
N GLU A 652 -45.56 -5.46 -29.45
CA GLU A 652 -46.98 -5.83 -29.37
C GLU A 652 -47.33 -7.01 -30.30
N TYR A 653 -46.81 -6.98 -31.53
CA TYR A 653 -47.11 -8.00 -32.54
C TYR A 653 -46.07 -9.13 -32.63
N GLY A 654 -44.96 -9.02 -31.88
CA GLY A 654 -43.87 -10.01 -31.89
C GLY A 654 -43.18 -10.14 -33.25
N LEU A 655 -43.12 -9.05 -34.02
CA LEU A 655 -42.55 -9.02 -35.37
C LEU A 655 -41.03 -8.87 -35.32
N LYS A 656 -40.35 -9.28 -36.40
CA LYS A 656 -38.94 -8.88 -36.61
C LYS A 656 -38.85 -7.40 -36.96
N LEU A 657 -37.66 -6.82 -36.82
CA LEU A 657 -37.45 -5.39 -37.06
C LEU A 657 -37.90 -4.98 -38.48
N GLU A 658 -37.35 -5.59 -39.52
CA GLU A 658 -37.73 -5.26 -40.90
C GLU A 658 -39.19 -5.57 -41.23
N GLU A 659 -39.77 -6.63 -40.65
CA GLU A 659 -41.20 -6.93 -40.77
C GLU A 659 -42.06 -5.81 -40.16
N THR A 660 -41.59 -5.20 -39.08
CA THR A 660 -42.27 -4.05 -38.45
C THR A 660 -42.10 -2.79 -39.30
N LEU A 661 -40.91 -2.57 -39.87
CA LEU A 661 -40.62 -1.40 -40.70
C LEU A 661 -41.46 -1.38 -42.00
N LEU A 662 -41.79 -2.54 -42.56
CA LEU A 662 -42.70 -2.67 -43.70
C LEU A 662 -44.12 -2.13 -43.43
N LEU A 663 -44.51 -1.92 -42.17
CA LEU A 663 -45.78 -1.24 -41.85
C LEU A 663 -45.72 0.28 -42.11
N PHE A 664 -44.52 0.83 -42.23
CA PHE A 664 -44.26 2.27 -42.37
C PHE A 664 -43.79 2.67 -43.77
N GLY A 665 -43.39 1.72 -44.62
CA GLY A 665 -42.88 2.00 -45.96
C GLY A 665 -42.65 0.74 -46.80
N ASP A 666 -42.11 0.94 -48.00
CA ASP A 666 -41.76 -0.13 -48.94
C ASP A 666 -40.38 -0.74 -48.64
N PHE A 667 -40.10 -1.94 -49.17
CA PHE A 667 -38.76 -2.53 -49.14
C PHE A 667 -37.72 -1.54 -49.66
N ILE A 668 -36.60 -1.40 -48.95
CA ILE A 668 -35.46 -0.60 -49.42
C ILE A 668 -34.45 -1.56 -50.06
N PRO A 669 -34.43 -1.69 -51.40
CA PRO A 669 -33.37 -2.43 -52.06
C PRO A 669 -32.04 -1.67 -51.86
N SER A 670 -30.93 -2.41 -51.81
CA SER A 670 -29.55 -1.86 -51.84
C SER A 670 -28.98 -1.29 -50.53
N ILE A 671 -29.70 -1.32 -49.41
CA ILE A 671 -29.05 -1.13 -48.11
C ILE A 671 -28.35 -2.43 -47.72
N SER A 672 -27.03 -2.36 -47.54
CA SER A 672 -26.20 -3.47 -47.09
C SER A 672 -25.30 -3.01 -45.95
N TYR A 673 -25.25 -3.82 -44.90
CA TYR A 673 -24.27 -3.70 -43.83
C TYR A 673 -23.34 -4.91 -43.90
N ASN A 674 -22.12 -4.78 -43.35
CA ASN A 674 -21.23 -5.93 -43.25
C ASN A 674 -21.90 -7.05 -42.45
N ASP A 675 -21.87 -8.28 -42.97
CA ASP A 675 -22.50 -9.48 -42.39
C ASP A 675 -24.04 -9.43 -42.19
N TYR A 676 -24.73 -8.52 -42.88
CA TYR A 676 -26.19 -8.42 -42.87
C TYR A 676 -26.81 -8.64 -44.25
N ILE A 677 -27.83 -9.49 -44.32
CA ILE A 677 -28.66 -9.66 -45.52
C ILE A 677 -30.02 -9.05 -45.21
N ASN A 678 -30.39 -7.99 -45.94
CA ASN A 678 -31.70 -7.34 -45.78
C ASN A 678 -32.85 -8.32 -46.09
N LEU A 679 -34.04 -8.04 -45.53
CA LEU A 679 -35.20 -8.93 -45.65
C LEU A 679 -35.61 -9.14 -47.10
N TYR A 680 -35.45 -8.12 -47.93
CA TYR A 680 -35.75 -8.18 -49.36
C TYR A 680 -34.87 -9.24 -50.06
N ASP A 681 -33.55 -9.16 -49.90
CA ASP A 681 -32.59 -10.10 -50.48
C ASP A 681 -32.80 -11.52 -49.94
N TYR A 682 -33.11 -11.63 -48.64
CA TYR A 682 -33.42 -12.90 -48.01
C TYR A 682 -34.70 -13.56 -48.58
N LEU A 683 -35.77 -12.79 -48.76
CA LEU A 683 -37.06 -13.33 -49.23
C LEU A 683 -37.08 -13.60 -50.73
N PHE A 684 -36.45 -12.71 -51.52
CA PHE A 684 -36.59 -12.68 -52.98
C PHE A 684 -35.31 -13.04 -53.73
N LEU A 685 -34.14 -12.50 -53.39
CA LEU A 685 -32.92 -12.74 -54.16
C LEU A 685 -32.28 -14.12 -53.88
N LYS A 686 -32.24 -14.55 -52.62
CA LYS A 686 -31.69 -15.87 -52.24
C LYS A 686 -32.44 -17.05 -52.85
N LYS A 687 -33.73 -16.89 -53.11
CA LYS A 687 -34.58 -17.92 -53.74
C LYS A 687 -34.60 -17.85 -55.27
N THR A 688 -34.01 -16.80 -55.87
CA THR A 688 -34.00 -16.57 -57.33
C THR A 688 -32.66 -16.85 -57.99
N GLU A 689 -31.66 -17.38 -57.27
CA GLU A 689 -30.36 -17.73 -57.86
C GLU A 689 -30.45 -18.68 -59.06
N GLU A 690 -31.45 -19.56 -59.09
CA GLU A 690 -31.71 -20.50 -60.20
C GLU A 690 -32.93 -20.13 -61.06
N TYR A 691 -33.42 -18.89 -60.97
CA TYR A 691 -34.67 -18.47 -61.62
C TYR A 691 -34.42 -17.76 -62.97
N ASP A 692 -34.99 -18.31 -64.04
CA ASP A 692 -34.79 -17.88 -65.43
C ASP A 692 -35.20 -16.42 -65.75
N LEU A 693 -35.96 -15.76 -64.86
CA LEU A 693 -36.40 -14.36 -65.03
C LEU A 693 -35.79 -13.41 -63.98
N LYS A 694 -34.67 -13.79 -63.35
CA LYS A 694 -33.99 -12.98 -62.31
C LYS A 694 -33.62 -11.58 -62.79
N GLU A 695 -33.00 -11.44 -63.97
CA GLU A 695 -32.58 -10.15 -64.52
C GLU A 695 -33.77 -9.20 -64.72
N SER A 696 -34.88 -9.72 -65.27
CA SER A 696 -36.11 -8.95 -65.47
C SER A 696 -36.77 -8.51 -64.15
N PHE A 697 -36.57 -9.27 -63.08
CA PHE A 697 -37.03 -8.88 -61.74
C PHE A 697 -36.14 -7.78 -61.12
N GLN A 698 -34.82 -7.85 -61.34
CA GLN A 698 -33.89 -6.80 -60.90
C GLN A 698 -34.12 -5.47 -61.65
N GLU A 699 -34.34 -5.53 -62.97
CA GLU A 699 -34.69 -4.37 -63.79
C GLU A 699 -35.95 -3.65 -63.25
N LEU A 700 -37.03 -4.40 -62.98
CA LEU A 700 -38.28 -3.82 -62.45
C LEU A 700 -38.05 -3.05 -61.13
N ILE A 701 -37.18 -3.58 -60.28
CA ILE A 701 -36.96 -3.07 -58.92
C ILE A 701 -36.05 -1.86 -58.93
N ASN A 702 -35.14 -1.79 -59.89
CA ASN A 702 -34.36 -0.58 -60.18
C ASN A 702 -35.21 0.49 -60.88
N GLY A 703 -36.52 0.28 -61.05
CA GLY A 703 -37.42 1.19 -61.75
C GLY A 703 -37.23 1.15 -63.28
N GLU A 704 -36.53 0.15 -63.79
CA GLU A 704 -36.29 -0.05 -65.21
C GLU A 704 -37.42 -0.90 -65.84
N THR A 705 -37.57 -0.80 -67.16
CA THR A 705 -38.55 -1.64 -67.86
C THR A 705 -37.92 -3.00 -68.16
N PRO A 706 -38.55 -4.12 -67.74
CA PRO A 706 -37.98 -5.44 -67.99
C PRO A 706 -37.75 -5.70 -69.48
N THR A 707 -36.54 -6.11 -69.84
CA THR A 707 -36.14 -6.39 -71.23
C THR A 707 -36.80 -7.64 -71.79
N ASN A 708 -37.23 -8.56 -70.92
CA ASN A 708 -37.93 -9.77 -71.32
C ASN A 708 -39.44 -9.53 -71.53
N THR A 709 -39.88 -9.56 -72.79
CA THR A 709 -41.30 -9.37 -73.18
C THR A 709 -42.29 -10.39 -72.61
N ASN A 710 -41.83 -11.52 -72.06
CA ASN A 710 -42.69 -12.51 -71.39
C ASN A 710 -42.94 -12.19 -69.90
N PHE A 711 -42.24 -11.19 -69.35
CA PHE A 711 -42.40 -10.71 -67.98
C PHE A 711 -43.66 -9.84 -67.88
N THR A 712 -44.77 -10.42 -67.43
CA THR A 712 -46.07 -9.72 -67.32
C THR A 712 -46.76 -10.01 -65.99
N PHE A 713 -47.48 -9.03 -65.44
CA PHE A 713 -48.28 -9.14 -64.20
C PHE A 713 -49.34 -10.25 -64.23
N SER A 714 -49.85 -10.57 -65.42
CA SER A 714 -50.86 -11.63 -65.59
C SER A 714 -50.27 -13.04 -65.67
N ASN A 715 -48.95 -13.19 -65.79
CA ASN A 715 -48.30 -14.48 -65.88
C ASN A 715 -47.76 -14.88 -64.50
N PHE A 716 -48.38 -15.89 -63.89
CA PHE A 716 -47.99 -16.44 -62.57
C PHE A 716 -46.52 -16.87 -62.52
N LEU A 717 -45.98 -17.42 -63.61
CA LEU A 717 -44.58 -17.82 -63.68
C LEU A 717 -43.62 -16.65 -63.57
N THR A 718 -44.06 -15.41 -63.86
CA THR A 718 -43.26 -14.18 -63.74
C THR A 718 -43.04 -13.76 -62.29
N PHE A 719 -44.05 -13.95 -61.44
CA PHE A 719 -44.08 -13.50 -60.03
C PHE A 719 -44.00 -14.66 -59.03
N LEU A 720 -43.77 -15.88 -59.52
CA LEU A 720 -43.61 -17.08 -58.69
C LEU A 720 -42.59 -16.90 -57.55
N PRO A 721 -41.43 -16.24 -57.73
CA PRO A 721 -40.51 -16.00 -56.61
C PRO A 721 -41.08 -15.09 -55.53
N PHE A 722 -41.84 -14.05 -55.91
CA PHE A 722 -42.50 -13.12 -54.98
C PHE A 722 -43.56 -13.83 -54.13
N ILE A 723 -44.39 -14.63 -54.80
CA ILE A 723 -45.42 -15.49 -54.19
C ILE A 723 -44.78 -16.52 -53.25
N SER A 724 -43.65 -17.12 -53.64
CA SER A 724 -42.89 -18.07 -52.80
C SER A 724 -42.19 -17.40 -51.61
N GLY A 725 -41.79 -16.13 -51.76
CA GLY A 725 -41.18 -15.32 -50.71
C GLY A 725 -42.18 -15.03 -49.60
N ILE A 726 -43.37 -14.57 -49.97
CA ILE A 726 -44.46 -14.15 -49.06
C ILE A 726 -45.36 -15.33 -48.64
N LYS A 727 -45.13 -16.52 -49.23
CA LYS A 727 -45.85 -17.79 -48.94
C LYS A 727 -47.36 -17.70 -49.19
N ILE A 728 -47.77 -17.00 -50.23
CA ILE A 728 -49.17 -16.94 -50.67
C ILE A 728 -49.41 -17.93 -51.82
N THR A 729 -50.67 -18.31 -52.04
CA THR A 729 -51.08 -19.16 -53.16
C THR A 729 -51.32 -18.34 -54.43
N GLU A 730 -51.36 -18.98 -55.59
CA GLU A 730 -51.76 -18.34 -56.86
C GLU A 730 -53.13 -17.66 -56.75
N GLU A 731 -54.11 -18.33 -56.15
CA GLU A 731 -55.47 -17.80 -55.94
C GLU A 731 -55.45 -16.54 -55.06
N GLN A 732 -54.66 -16.55 -53.97
CA GLN A 732 -54.49 -15.38 -53.12
C GLN A 732 -53.78 -14.23 -53.84
N TYR A 733 -52.73 -14.52 -54.62
CA TYR A 733 -52.05 -13.51 -55.43
C TYR A 733 -53.00 -12.86 -56.43
N LEU A 734 -53.74 -13.67 -57.19
CA LEU A 734 -54.74 -13.18 -58.13
C LEU A 734 -55.80 -12.31 -57.44
N SER A 735 -56.21 -12.67 -56.21
CA SER A 735 -57.16 -11.87 -55.42
C SER A 735 -56.60 -10.56 -54.85
N ILE A 736 -55.27 -10.40 -54.77
CA ILE A 736 -54.60 -9.18 -54.28
C ILE A 736 -54.39 -8.19 -55.42
N ILE A 737 -54.20 -8.68 -56.65
CA ILE A 737 -53.93 -7.85 -57.84
C ILE A 737 -55.21 -7.44 -58.61
N ASP A 738 -56.32 -8.16 -58.43
CA ASP A 738 -57.67 -7.78 -58.88
C ASP A 738 -58.28 -6.69 -57.97
#